data_AF-B5EHG1-F1
#
_entry.id   AF-B5EHG1-F1
#
_cell.length_a   1.000
_cell.length_b   1.000
_cell.length_c   1.000
_cell.angle_alpha   90.00
_cell.angle_beta   90.00
_cell.angle_gamma   90.00
#
_symmetry.space_group_name_H-M   'P 1'
#
loop_
_entity.id
_entity.type
_entity.pdbx_description
1 polymer ?
#
loop_
_entity_poly.entity_id
_entity_poly.type
_entity_poly.pdbx_seq_one_letter_code
_entity_poly.pdbx_strand_id
1 'polypeptide(L)'
;MTKRLILIALFISMLGIISTNAGAVDAPHTSVCITCHNSAAPADSNLFNGTCLRCHSATGSSVYKFSDADQGNTSHRWGGSVVNPGAGAQSPSVGAMVQVQGYTGSQLSCANCHNPHLDTNKRFQRIANGADQMCVDCHRSRAATTAAAGTHPVFVGYSAAVKASPAKFVGMTPVNANPANPTSDLGSRFSADGKILCSTCHRVHSADSRSSNYVNGFKNLSSGDGNILRTNPRGATVAPGAPDSINICTNCHAGKMSHNGKGQDIQCIDCHGAHVEYDPRDPTAAQGRNIKLIRRYMPGSSSQVFFRYTGSRMEYKNGSGTGVCEGCHTPPASIPEHASTDPKVCNKCHAHNSTKGSFTASCDSCHGYPPTVTQWFDPGKPHSSNNDCSLCHNTSPSVHMNGILDLRCDGCHGFPPNYPNGSTKANSHGSHNFSCDKCHFGTTTTGTTITNTANHENGVYDVTAGPGASFTYQYLSTGGTCSNINCHSGNGILTNPAPVSWGTSLGCIGCHGDSSTLASGSHAKHLQKGAGCADCHSATAKTNTTLVANGAHMDSAVEVNGSRLAGMSSNKTCTSACHLAATPQWGVASTGACGTCHGTVPSPGSALIASGAHFAHFSSSATSYGPMLTQTSVTSCQACHSNSGDPSPAHVNGVVDFNIGLGYLSAGTGTCTPCHQQRVSWTSGAVTCESCHTGTLSVINGVAAQDKGLAATRGHGAAGKGCLSCHDRNQRHIGGAGRLIAPLTVSFNAECSYCHNNAAVVQANHLNMASHVTTKGGDAAMACTTCHDPHGTSNLSQIRTVINGKSITYTEAGAGLVNLTTNMGLCQVCHTKTAHYQAGVPETGGHPTTGCLSCHRHDSARAAFMPLGTCDACHGYPPAPKRTASAVIFGRMNNWSSARFEDYSGGGGAHLVAAHVSPFAKASEGWANCAVCHNAGVTGSAPYHKMATPVKDYIENVTVMVDNSLRFANSFTVYTGARLTSVPGANVTGSCFNIACHMSPSVRWSSER
;
A
#
# COMPACT_ATOMS: atom_id res chain seq x y z
N MET A 1 2.13 52.25 26.94
CA MET A 1 1.84 50.89 27.45
C MET A 1 1.44 49.89 26.35
N THR A 2 0.93 50.32 25.21
CA THR A 2 0.41 49.47 24.12
C THR A 2 1.46 48.67 23.33
N LYS A 3 2.69 49.16 23.16
CA LYS A 3 3.75 48.43 22.43
C LYS A 3 4.35 47.23 23.20
N ARG A 4 4.31 47.25 24.54
CA ARG A 4 4.79 46.12 25.37
C ARG A 4 3.79 44.98 25.45
N LEU A 5 2.49 45.28 25.38
CA LEU A 5 1.42 44.26 25.34
C LEU A 5 1.37 43.51 24.00
N ILE A 6 1.64 44.19 22.88
CA ILE A 6 1.72 43.54 21.56
C ILE A 6 2.95 42.62 21.45
N LEU A 7 4.09 43.01 22.03
CA LEU A 7 5.28 42.16 22.05
C LEU A 7 5.08 40.91 22.91
N ILE A 8 4.42 41.03 24.07
CA ILE A 8 4.11 39.90 24.94
C ILE A 8 3.05 38.98 24.30
N ALA A 9 2.04 39.55 23.63
CA ALA A 9 1.05 38.76 22.88
C ALA A 9 1.68 38.02 21.68
N LEU A 10 2.61 38.65 20.96
CA LEU A 10 3.36 37.98 19.88
C LEU A 10 4.34 36.92 20.41
N PHE A 11 4.94 37.13 21.57
CA PHE A 11 5.81 36.13 22.20
C PHE A 11 5.02 34.92 22.70
N ILE A 12 3.83 35.13 23.30
CA ILE A 12 2.92 34.05 23.71
C ILE A 12 2.31 33.34 22.49
N SER A 13 2.04 34.07 21.40
CA SER A 13 1.57 33.48 20.13
C SER A 13 2.68 32.69 19.41
N MET A 14 3.95 33.11 19.52
CA MET A 14 5.10 32.35 19.00
C MET A 14 5.41 31.12 19.85
N LEU A 15 5.20 31.15 21.17
CA LEU A 15 5.29 29.95 22.01
C LEU A 15 4.17 28.93 21.71
N GLY A 16 3.05 29.35 21.13
CA GLY A 16 1.94 28.46 20.73
C GLY A 16 2.12 27.75 19.38
N ILE A 17 3.11 28.11 18.57
CA ILE A 17 3.32 27.56 17.21
C ILE A 17 4.56 26.64 17.14
N ILE A 18 5.34 26.51 18.21
CA ILE A 18 6.40 25.51 18.32
C ILE A 18 5.81 24.21 18.89
N SER A 19 5.01 23.51 18.09
CA SER A 19 4.86 22.06 18.24
C SER A 19 5.94 21.37 17.42
N THR A 20 7.18 21.43 17.90
CA THR A 20 8.21 20.49 17.45
C THR A 20 7.91 19.12 18.02
N ASN A 21 7.51 18.18 17.17
CA ASN A 21 7.82 16.76 17.37
C ASN A 21 8.82 16.33 16.30
N ALA A 22 9.97 16.99 16.28
CA ALA A 22 11.22 16.42 15.81
C ALA A 22 12.22 16.52 16.96
N GLY A 23 11.84 16.01 18.13
CA GLY A 23 12.82 15.65 19.13
C GLY A 23 13.61 14.48 18.55
N ALA A 24 14.93 14.62 18.45
CA ALA A 24 15.79 13.44 18.59
C ALA A 24 15.52 12.92 20.01
N VAL A 25 14.58 11.99 20.13
CA VAL A 25 14.28 11.32 21.38
C VAL A 25 15.49 10.42 21.64
N ASP A 26 16.13 10.57 22.80
CA ASP A 26 17.12 9.60 23.27
C ASP A 26 16.54 8.20 23.07
N ALA A 27 17.34 7.30 22.51
CA ALA A 27 16.89 5.94 22.25
C ALA A 27 16.30 5.38 23.55
N PRO A 28 15.02 4.96 23.57
CA PRO A 28 14.40 4.44 24.79
C PRO A 28 14.93 3.03 25.16
N HIS A 29 15.84 2.48 24.34
CA HIS A 29 16.79 1.42 24.70
C HIS A 29 18.11 2.08 25.10
N THR A 30 18.85 1.56 26.09
CA THR A 30 20.16 2.11 26.55
C THR A 30 21.31 2.01 25.51
N SER A 31 20.97 1.91 24.22
CA SER A 31 21.87 1.67 23.09
C SER A 31 22.05 2.96 22.30
N VAL A 32 23.27 3.25 21.84
CA VAL A 32 23.52 4.41 20.95
C VAL A 32 22.92 4.18 19.56
N CYS A 33 22.43 5.23 18.92
CA CYS A 33 21.67 5.18 17.65
C CYS A 33 22.35 4.34 16.55
N ILE A 34 23.69 4.39 16.48
CA ILE A 34 24.50 3.68 15.49
C ILE A 34 24.43 2.14 15.62
N THR A 35 24.13 1.63 16.81
CA THR A 35 23.97 0.18 17.04
C THR A 35 22.77 -0.38 16.29
N CYS A 36 21.73 0.43 16.05
CA CYS A 36 20.53 0.04 15.32
C CYS A 36 20.57 0.46 13.83
N HIS A 37 21.21 1.57 13.49
CA HIS A 37 21.12 2.21 12.16
C HIS A 37 22.37 2.07 11.28
N ASN A 38 23.15 0.99 11.43
CA ASN A 38 24.41 0.82 10.71
C ASN A 38 24.19 0.58 9.20
N SER A 39 24.65 1.49 8.35
CA SER A 39 24.38 1.59 6.90
C SER A 39 25.08 0.55 6.00
N ALA A 40 25.55 -0.57 6.57
CA ALA A 40 26.33 -1.59 5.88
C ALA A 40 25.66 -2.98 5.82
N ALA A 41 24.36 -3.08 6.12
CA ALA A 41 23.67 -4.36 6.03
C ALA A 41 23.34 -4.70 4.55
N PRO A 42 23.83 -5.84 4.03
CA PRO A 42 23.55 -6.26 2.65
C PRO A 42 22.05 -6.53 2.46
N ALA A 43 21.56 -6.30 1.23
CA ALA A 43 20.16 -6.44 0.86
C ALA A 43 19.67 -7.89 0.94
N ASP A 44 19.19 -8.30 2.11
CA ASP A 44 18.26 -9.43 2.27
C ASP A 44 16.94 -8.95 2.88
N SER A 45 15.87 -9.72 2.67
CA SER A 45 14.52 -9.38 3.09
C SER A 45 14.26 -9.59 4.60
N ASN A 46 15.29 -9.78 5.45
CA ASN A 46 15.14 -10.04 6.89
C ASN A 46 15.78 -8.96 7.80
N LEU A 47 16.25 -7.84 7.22
CA LEU A 47 17.02 -6.78 7.88
C LEU A 47 16.44 -6.23 9.20
N PHE A 48 15.11 -6.05 9.30
CA PHE A 48 14.49 -5.38 10.46
C PHE A 48 14.45 -6.26 11.71
N ASN A 49 14.08 -7.54 11.56
CA ASN A 49 14.05 -8.48 12.69
C ASN A 49 15.46 -8.84 13.16
N GLY A 50 16.40 -9.01 12.22
CA GLY A 50 17.80 -9.27 12.54
C GLY A 50 18.44 -8.19 13.42
N THR A 51 18.06 -6.92 13.21
CA THR A 51 18.55 -5.79 14.03
C THR A 51 18.10 -5.91 15.49
N CYS A 52 16.83 -6.24 15.74
CA CYS A 52 16.31 -6.47 17.09
C CYS A 52 16.90 -7.75 17.72
N LEU A 53 16.96 -8.85 16.95
CA LEU A 53 17.40 -10.15 17.43
C LEU A 53 18.90 -10.21 17.76
N ARG A 54 19.75 -9.30 17.24
CA ARG A 54 21.15 -9.19 17.68
C ARG A 54 21.30 -8.96 19.18
N CYS A 55 20.39 -8.20 19.78
CA CYS A 55 20.37 -7.96 21.22
C CYS A 55 19.40 -8.89 21.94
N HIS A 56 18.28 -9.23 21.30
CA HIS A 56 17.19 -9.99 21.91
C HIS A 56 17.21 -11.50 21.62
N SER A 57 18.23 -12.06 20.95
CA SER A 57 18.37 -13.51 20.84
C SER A 57 18.75 -14.16 22.17
N ALA A 58 18.72 -15.50 22.24
CA ALA A 58 19.18 -16.25 23.40
C ALA A 58 20.63 -15.88 23.81
N THR A 59 21.49 -15.60 22.84
CA THR A 59 22.90 -15.22 23.03
C THR A 59 23.13 -13.71 23.10
N GLY A 60 22.12 -12.88 22.78
CA GLY A 60 22.21 -11.43 22.74
C GLY A 60 22.40 -10.77 24.10
N SER A 61 22.65 -9.46 24.10
CA SER A 61 22.96 -8.66 25.29
C SER A 61 21.74 -8.18 26.10
N SER A 62 20.51 -8.35 25.60
CA SER A 62 19.28 -7.88 26.27
C SER A 62 18.94 -8.70 27.51
N VAL A 63 18.28 -8.06 28.48
CA VAL A 63 17.67 -8.73 29.65
C VAL A 63 16.41 -9.52 29.25
N TYR A 64 15.73 -9.10 28.18
CA TYR A 64 14.51 -9.73 27.67
C TYR A 64 14.81 -10.46 26.35
N LYS A 65 15.16 -11.75 26.45
CA LYS A 65 15.65 -12.56 25.33
C LYS A 65 14.57 -13.47 24.76
N PHE A 66 14.53 -13.67 23.45
CA PHE A 66 13.74 -14.71 22.79
C PHE A 66 14.53 -16.01 22.75
N SER A 67 13.88 -17.11 23.08
CA SER A 67 14.45 -18.44 22.83
C SER A 67 14.45 -18.74 21.32
N ASP A 68 15.23 -19.73 20.91
CA ASP A 68 15.18 -20.19 19.52
C ASP A 68 13.80 -20.79 19.18
N ALA A 69 13.10 -21.34 20.18
CA ALA A 69 11.72 -21.81 20.05
C ALA A 69 10.72 -20.65 19.80
N ASP A 70 10.89 -19.50 20.44
CA ASP A 70 10.06 -18.29 20.19
C ASP A 70 10.28 -17.76 18.75
N GLN A 71 11.49 -17.92 18.20
CA GLN A 71 11.82 -17.51 16.84
C GLN A 71 11.26 -18.48 15.78
N GLY A 72 10.97 -19.73 16.15
CA GLY A 72 10.40 -20.78 15.31
C GLY A 72 8.86 -20.87 15.34
N ASN A 73 8.16 -19.93 15.98
CA ASN A 73 6.70 -19.93 16.09
C ASN A 73 6.02 -19.95 14.71
N THR A 74 5.03 -20.82 14.52
CA THR A 74 4.30 -20.96 13.24
C THR A 74 3.11 -20.01 13.14
N SER A 75 2.53 -19.62 14.26
CA SER A 75 1.38 -18.71 14.33
C SER A 75 1.74 -17.25 14.05
N HIS A 76 2.95 -16.80 14.45
CA HIS A 76 3.49 -15.47 14.18
C HIS A 76 4.95 -15.59 13.74
N ARG A 77 5.15 -16.28 12.61
CA ARG A 77 6.49 -16.48 12.03
C ARG A 77 7.13 -15.14 11.72
N TRP A 78 8.17 -14.79 12.48
CA TRP A 78 8.93 -13.57 12.25
C TRP A 78 9.58 -13.64 10.87
N GLY A 79 9.32 -12.63 10.06
CA GLY A 79 9.74 -12.62 8.67
C GLY A 79 8.71 -13.17 7.67
N GLY A 80 7.57 -13.69 8.14
CA GLY A 80 6.42 -14.04 7.30
C GLY A 80 5.63 -12.81 6.83
N SER A 81 4.57 -13.00 6.03
CA SER A 81 3.72 -11.88 5.58
C SER A 81 2.79 -11.38 6.70
N VAL A 82 2.60 -10.06 6.83
CA VAL A 82 1.55 -9.46 7.68
C VAL A 82 0.14 -9.73 7.15
N VAL A 83 0.02 -10.08 5.86
CA VAL A 83 -1.22 -10.52 5.23
C VAL A 83 -1.19 -12.03 5.10
N ASN A 84 -2.05 -12.70 5.86
CA ASN A 84 -2.23 -14.14 5.81
C ASN A 84 -3.72 -14.47 5.99
N PRO A 85 -4.46 -14.70 4.89
CA PRO A 85 -5.89 -15.02 4.94
C PRO A 85 -6.22 -16.24 5.80
N GLY A 86 -5.35 -17.26 5.83
CA GLY A 86 -5.52 -18.44 6.69
C GLY A 86 -5.42 -18.15 8.18
N ALA A 87 -4.68 -17.10 8.54
CA ALA A 87 -4.64 -16.58 9.91
C ALA A 87 -5.70 -15.48 10.16
N GLY A 88 -6.58 -15.21 9.20
CA GLY A 88 -7.52 -14.08 9.25
C GLY A 88 -6.81 -12.72 9.29
N ALA A 89 -5.53 -12.67 8.92
CA ALA A 89 -4.65 -11.52 9.02
C ALA A 89 -4.66 -10.69 7.73
N GLN A 90 -4.82 -9.39 7.89
CA GLN A 90 -4.91 -8.38 6.85
C GLN A 90 -3.86 -7.30 7.11
N SER A 91 -3.58 -6.45 6.12
CA SER A 91 -2.68 -5.33 6.33
C SER A 91 -3.18 -4.42 7.46
N PRO A 92 -2.27 -3.95 8.34
CA PRO A 92 -2.58 -2.90 9.31
C PRO A 92 -3.28 -1.71 8.66
N SER A 93 -4.23 -1.11 9.36
CA SER A 93 -5.05 0.02 8.91
C SER A 93 -4.96 1.23 9.84
N VAL A 94 -4.48 1.05 11.07
CA VAL A 94 -4.29 2.13 12.05
C VAL A 94 -3.02 2.92 11.71
N GLY A 95 -3.11 4.25 11.66
CA GLY A 95 -2.03 5.14 11.17
C GLY A 95 -0.63 4.86 11.76
N ALA A 96 -0.49 4.67 13.07
CA ALA A 96 0.80 4.38 13.71
C ALA A 96 1.39 3.00 13.32
N MET A 97 0.54 2.03 13.00
CA MET A 97 0.90 0.69 12.53
C MET A 97 1.15 0.66 11.01
N VAL A 98 0.44 1.50 10.24
CA VAL A 98 0.63 1.66 8.79
C VAL A 98 1.98 2.31 8.47
N GLN A 99 2.44 3.24 9.31
CA GLN A 99 3.73 3.94 9.13
C GLN A 99 4.93 3.01 8.93
N VAL A 100 4.89 1.78 9.48
CA VAL A 100 5.98 0.81 9.34
C VAL A 100 5.90 -0.09 8.11
N GLN A 101 4.74 -0.16 7.44
CA GLN A 101 4.58 -0.98 6.23
C GLN A 101 5.50 -0.54 5.09
N GLY A 102 5.76 0.77 4.99
CA GLY A 102 6.69 1.32 3.99
C GLY A 102 8.14 0.87 4.16
N TYR A 103 8.52 0.42 5.37
CA TYR A 103 9.88 -0.04 5.68
C TYR A 103 9.99 -1.56 5.75
N THR A 104 8.95 -2.26 6.18
CA THR A 104 8.99 -3.73 6.34
C THR A 104 8.50 -4.51 5.11
N GLY A 105 8.02 -3.85 4.05
CA GLY A 105 7.71 -4.52 2.77
C GLY A 105 6.66 -5.63 2.89
N SER A 106 5.62 -5.42 3.70
CA SER A 106 4.58 -6.41 4.07
C SER A 106 5.09 -7.61 4.89
N GLN A 107 6.32 -7.56 5.40
CA GLN A 107 6.85 -8.56 6.30
C GLN A 107 6.44 -8.27 7.76
N LEU A 108 6.09 -9.32 8.50
CA LEU A 108 5.85 -9.30 9.93
C LEU A 108 7.17 -9.15 10.68
N SER A 109 7.27 -8.06 11.41
CA SER A 109 8.43 -7.64 12.17
C SER A 109 8.07 -7.22 13.59
N CYS A 110 9.04 -7.30 14.50
CA CYS A 110 8.97 -6.69 15.83
C CYS A 110 8.52 -5.23 15.74
N ALA A 111 8.99 -4.51 14.72
CA ALA A 111 8.66 -3.11 14.47
C ALA A 111 7.20 -2.90 14.06
N ASN A 112 6.44 -3.92 13.67
CA ASN A 112 5.00 -3.76 13.45
C ASN A 112 4.26 -3.53 14.76
N CYS A 113 4.70 -4.13 15.87
CA CYS A 113 4.05 -3.99 17.17
C CYS A 113 4.77 -2.98 18.07
N HIS A 114 6.10 -2.90 17.94
CA HIS A 114 6.95 -2.07 18.78
C HIS A 114 7.48 -0.83 18.05
N ASN A 115 7.55 0.29 18.77
CA ASN A 115 8.18 1.53 18.36
C ASN A 115 9.52 1.68 19.08
N PRO A 116 10.66 1.38 18.44
CA PRO A 116 11.97 1.46 19.09
C PRO A 116 12.41 2.89 19.40
N HIS A 117 11.70 3.90 18.89
CA HIS A 117 12.02 5.32 19.08
C HIS A 117 11.13 6.01 20.11
N LEU A 118 10.05 5.38 20.58
CA LEU A 118 9.07 6.01 21.46
C LEU A 118 8.37 4.98 22.36
N ASP A 119 8.38 5.22 23.69
CA ASP A 119 7.74 4.34 24.69
C ASP A 119 6.48 4.94 25.36
N THR A 120 5.66 5.68 24.60
CA THR A 120 4.45 6.33 25.14
C THR A 120 3.43 5.33 25.70
N ASN A 121 3.32 4.14 25.11
CA ASN A 121 2.34 3.12 25.52
C ASN A 121 2.89 2.06 26.48
N LYS A 122 4.12 2.24 27.00
CA LYS A 122 4.91 1.26 27.77
C LYS A 122 5.27 0.01 26.97
N ARG A 123 6.43 -0.58 27.25
CA ARG A 123 6.95 -1.76 26.53
C ARG A 123 7.06 -1.53 25.02
N PHE A 124 7.26 -0.28 24.64
CA PHE A 124 7.43 0.23 23.30
C PHE A 124 6.25 -0.05 22.38
N GLN A 125 5.03 -0.22 22.87
CA GLN A 125 3.91 -0.51 21.96
C GLN A 125 3.60 0.70 21.07
N ARG A 126 3.34 0.45 19.78
CA ARG A 126 3.00 1.53 18.83
C ARG A 126 1.68 2.21 19.14
N ILE A 127 0.73 1.45 19.64
CA ILE A 127 -0.60 1.91 20.02
C ILE A 127 -0.95 1.36 21.40
N ALA A 128 -1.89 2.01 22.09
CA ALA A 128 -2.45 1.47 23.30
C ALA A 128 -3.18 0.14 22.99
N ASN A 129 -2.86 -0.92 23.74
CA ASN A 129 -3.33 -2.28 23.46
C ASN A 129 -4.10 -2.91 24.64
N GLY A 130 -4.83 -2.12 25.42
CA GLY A 130 -5.56 -2.60 26.61
C GLY A 130 -6.76 -3.50 26.33
N ALA A 131 -7.23 -3.55 25.07
CA ALA A 131 -8.32 -4.39 24.60
C ALA A 131 -7.98 -5.02 23.23
N ASP A 132 -6.71 -5.41 23.04
CA ASP A 132 -6.20 -6.06 21.83
C ASP A 132 -6.36 -5.27 20.53
N GLN A 133 -6.38 -3.93 20.59
CA GLN A 133 -6.47 -3.03 19.45
C GLN A 133 -5.44 -3.35 18.35
N MET A 134 -4.23 -3.74 18.76
CA MET A 134 -3.14 -4.07 17.86
C MET A 134 -3.37 -5.43 17.16
N CYS A 135 -3.96 -6.40 17.88
CA CYS A 135 -4.31 -7.69 17.29
C CYS A 135 -5.45 -7.54 16.28
N VAL A 136 -6.49 -6.77 16.63
CA VAL A 136 -7.63 -6.59 15.75
C VAL A 136 -7.29 -5.76 14.52
N ASP A 137 -6.30 -4.88 14.53
CA ASP A 137 -5.92 -4.13 13.33
C ASP A 137 -5.56 -5.05 12.15
N CYS A 138 -4.86 -6.16 12.43
CA CYS A 138 -4.57 -7.20 11.44
C CYS A 138 -5.66 -8.27 11.39
N HIS A 139 -6.18 -8.74 12.53
CA HIS A 139 -7.11 -9.87 12.61
C HIS A 139 -8.59 -9.45 12.67
N ARG A 140 -8.99 -8.40 11.94
CA ARG A 140 -10.34 -7.80 11.99
C ARG A 140 -11.44 -8.82 11.71
N SER A 141 -11.18 -9.76 10.80
CA SER A 141 -12.10 -10.84 10.46
C SER A 141 -12.44 -11.75 11.65
N ARG A 142 -11.57 -11.83 12.65
CA ARG A 142 -11.73 -12.65 13.85
C ARG A 142 -12.31 -11.89 15.04
N ALA A 143 -12.47 -10.57 14.92
CA ALA A 143 -13.13 -9.73 15.93
C ALA A 143 -14.65 -9.91 15.89
N ALA A 144 -15.12 -11.12 16.17
CA ALA A 144 -16.53 -11.49 16.12
C ALA A 144 -17.07 -11.85 17.51
N THR A 145 -18.34 -11.53 17.73
CA THR A 145 -19.06 -11.80 18.99
C THR A 145 -19.90 -13.07 18.93
N THR A 146 -19.87 -13.81 17.81
CA THR A 146 -20.64 -15.03 17.58
C THR A 146 -19.83 -16.08 16.83
N ALA A 147 -20.01 -17.35 17.23
CA ALA A 147 -19.38 -18.50 16.58
C ALA A 147 -19.84 -18.71 15.12
N ALA A 148 -20.98 -18.12 14.73
CA ALA A 148 -21.47 -18.16 13.35
C ALA A 148 -20.53 -17.44 12.36
N ALA A 149 -19.65 -16.57 12.86
CA ALA A 149 -18.60 -15.96 12.04
C ALA A 149 -17.48 -16.94 11.65
N GLY A 150 -17.49 -18.17 12.18
CA GLY A 150 -16.43 -19.16 11.95
C GLY A 150 -15.22 -18.97 12.86
N THR A 151 -15.30 -18.10 13.86
CA THR A 151 -14.25 -17.89 14.87
C THR A 151 -14.86 -17.90 16.28
N HIS A 152 -14.09 -18.28 17.29
CA HIS A 152 -14.56 -18.23 18.68
C HIS A 152 -14.91 -16.78 19.08
N PRO A 153 -16.04 -16.55 19.78
CA PRO A 153 -16.44 -15.22 20.23
C PRO A 153 -15.39 -14.53 21.10
N VAL A 154 -15.13 -13.26 20.82
CA VAL A 154 -14.30 -12.33 21.60
C VAL A 154 -15.04 -11.00 21.78
N PHE A 155 -14.56 -10.16 22.69
CA PHE A 155 -15.20 -8.91 23.12
C PHE A 155 -16.59 -9.07 23.75
N VAL A 156 -16.90 -10.29 24.21
CA VAL A 156 -18.13 -10.66 24.92
C VAL A 156 -17.84 -10.86 26.40
N GLY A 157 -18.77 -10.45 27.26
CA GLY A 157 -18.64 -10.60 28.71
C GLY A 157 -18.83 -12.07 29.14
N TYR A 158 -17.81 -12.68 29.76
CA TYR A 158 -17.88 -14.10 30.13
C TYR A 158 -19.01 -14.37 31.13
N SER A 159 -19.11 -13.57 32.19
CA SER A 159 -20.16 -13.74 33.21
C SER A 159 -21.57 -13.56 32.64
N ALA A 160 -21.75 -12.71 31.63
CA ALA A 160 -23.04 -12.56 30.94
C ALA A 160 -23.39 -13.82 30.14
N ALA A 161 -22.41 -14.41 29.44
CA ALA A 161 -22.60 -15.67 28.72
C ALA A 161 -22.92 -16.83 29.67
N VAL A 162 -22.24 -16.92 30.82
CA VAL A 162 -22.52 -17.91 31.87
C VAL A 162 -23.96 -17.77 32.38
N LYS A 163 -24.41 -16.54 32.69
CA LYS A 163 -25.80 -16.30 33.13
C LYS A 163 -26.83 -16.72 32.07
N ALA A 164 -26.55 -16.47 30.79
CA ALA A 164 -27.46 -16.80 29.70
C ALA A 164 -27.54 -18.32 29.41
N SER A 165 -26.52 -19.10 29.78
CA SER A 165 -26.50 -20.55 29.55
C SER A 165 -25.62 -21.29 30.58
N PRO A 166 -26.02 -21.37 31.86
CA PRO A 166 -25.17 -21.86 32.94
C PRO A 166 -24.64 -23.28 32.71
N ALA A 167 -25.48 -24.17 32.17
CA ALA A 167 -25.13 -25.56 31.90
C ALA A 167 -24.03 -25.76 30.83
N LYS A 168 -23.67 -24.73 30.06
CA LYS A 168 -22.62 -24.78 29.03
C LYS A 168 -21.25 -24.38 29.56
N PHE A 169 -21.16 -23.84 30.77
CA PHE A 169 -19.92 -23.29 31.32
C PHE A 169 -19.57 -23.93 32.66
N VAL A 170 -18.28 -23.98 32.98
CA VAL A 170 -17.76 -24.53 34.24
C VAL A 170 -18.14 -23.71 35.47
N GLY A 171 -18.44 -22.42 35.28
CA GLY A 171 -18.78 -21.48 36.36
C GLY A 171 -18.54 -20.02 35.97
N MET A 172 -18.75 -19.10 36.92
CA MET A 172 -18.58 -17.65 36.71
C MET A 172 -17.13 -17.24 36.45
N THR A 173 -16.17 -18.09 36.82
CA THR A 173 -14.74 -17.92 36.56
C THR A 173 -14.21 -19.17 35.84
N PRO A 174 -13.37 -19.03 34.81
CA PRO A 174 -12.69 -20.16 34.19
C PRO A 174 -11.82 -20.94 35.17
N VAL A 175 -11.66 -22.24 34.94
CA VAL A 175 -10.75 -23.10 35.72
C VAL A 175 -9.34 -22.98 35.16
N ASN A 176 -8.32 -22.83 36.01
CA ASN A 176 -6.93 -22.85 35.59
C ASN A 176 -6.35 -24.28 35.70
N ALA A 177 -5.80 -24.78 34.59
CA ALA A 177 -5.14 -26.08 34.53
C ALA A 177 -3.91 -26.22 35.45
N ASN A 178 -3.26 -25.10 35.82
CA ASN A 178 -2.15 -25.09 36.77
C ASN A 178 -2.11 -23.76 37.56
N PRO A 179 -2.62 -23.75 38.80
CA PRO A 179 -2.57 -22.56 39.66
C PRO A 179 -1.15 -22.03 39.93
N ALA A 180 -0.13 -22.88 39.92
CA ALA A 180 1.27 -22.48 40.07
C ALA A 180 1.82 -21.75 38.83
N ASN A 181 1.08 -21.76 37.71
CA ASN A 181 1.39 -21.01 36.51
C ASN A 181 0.32 -19.94 36.20
N PRO A 182 0.45 -18.72 36.77
CA PRO A 182 -0.47 -17.60 36.51
C PRO A 182 -0.50 -17.12 35.05
N THR A 183 0.43 -17.56 34.20
CA THR A 183 0.40 -17.21 32.78
C THR A 183 -0.58 -18.06 31.97
N SER A 184 -0.96 -19.22 32.50
CA SER A 184 -1.97 -20.13 31.95
C SER A 184 -3.39 -19.89 32.48
N ASP A 185 -3.53 -19.01 33.48
CA ASP A 185 -4.82 -18.55 33.98
C ASP A 185 -5.50 -17.63 32.97
N LEU A 186 -6.49 -18.15 32.25
CA LEU A 186 -7.28 -17.41 31.27
C LEU A 186 -8.17 -16.35 31.92
N GLY A 187 -8.74 -16.63 33.11
CA GLY A 187 -9.64 -15.71 33.81
C GLY A 187 -8.94 -14.41 34.23
N SER A 188 -7.66 -14.50 34.59
CA SER A 188 -6.81 -13.33 34.90
C SER A 188 -6.56 -12.38 33.71
N ARG A 189 -6.97 -12.77 32.50
CA ARG A 189 -6.68 -12.08 31.22
C ARG A 189 -7.92 -11.50 30.56
N PHE A 190 -9.03 -11.43 31.28
CA PHE A 190 -10.17 -10.64 30.83
C PHE A 190 -9.80 -9.16 30.84
N SER A 191 -10.52 -8.38 30.03
CA SER A 191 -10.47 -6.93 30.13
C SER A 191 -10.94 -6.46 31.52
N ALA A 192 -10.67 -5.19 31.85
CA ALA A 192 -11.13 -4.61 33.12
C ALA A 192 -12.66 -4.66 33.31
N ASP A 193 -13.43 -4.67 32.21
CA ASP A 193 -14.89 -4.84 32.18
C ASP A 193 -15.35 -6.31 32.05
N GLY A 194 -14.45 -7.29 32.22
CA GLY A 194 -14.77 -8.72 32.28
C GLY A 194 -15.06 -9.39 30.93
N LYS A 195 -14.59 -8.80 29.82
CA LYS A 195 -14.74 -9.37 28.47
C LYS A 195 -13.58 -10.29 28.13
N ILE A 196 -13.89 -11.32 27.35
CA ILE A 196 -12.91 -12.21 26.73
C ILE A 196 -12.20 -11.45 25.60
N LEU A 197 -10.88 -11.48 25.59
CA LEU A 197 -10.03 -10.85 24.59
C LEU A 197 -9.26 -11.92 23.79
N CYS A 198 -8.63 -11.56 22.68
CA CYS A 198 -7.73 -12.46 21.95
C CYS A 198 -6.58 -12.92 22.86
N SER A 199 -6.02 -11.99 23.63
CA SER A 199 -4.96 -12.20 24.61
C SER A 199 -5.40 -12.96 25.85
N THR A 200 -6.70 -13.29 25.99
CA THR A 200 -7.17 -14.25 26.98
C THR A 200 -6.65 -15.64 26.66
N CYS A 201 -6.71 -16.08 25.41
CA CYS A 201 -6.24 -17.39 24.97
C CYS A 201 -4.80 -17.33 24.42
N HIS A 202 -4.47 -16.21 23.77
CA HIS A 202 -3.21 -16.04 23.05
C HIS A 202 -2.17 -15.24 23.83
N ARG A 203 -0.90 -15.50 23.55
CA ARG A 203 0.23 -14.73 24.06
C ARG A 203 1.35 -14.69 23.03
N VAL A 204 1.68 -13.50 22.55
CA VAL A 204 2.66 -13.29 21.47
C VAL A 204 4.12 -13.55 21.89
N HIS A 205 4.43 -13.50 23.18
CA HIS A 205 5.78 -13.72 23.70
C HIS A 205 5.75 -14.78 24.79
N SER A 206 6.72 -15.71 24.78
CA SER A 206 6.87 -16.70 25.84
C SER A 206 5.61 -17.55 26.03
N ALA A 207 5.10 -18.09 24.93
CA ALA A 207 3.95 -18.99 24.88
C ALA A 207 4.37 -20.29 24.19
N ASP A 208 4.13 -21.42 24.84
CA ASP A 208 4.52 -22.74 24.37
C ASP A 208 3.36 -23.74 24.39
N SER A 209 2.13 -23.23 24.54
CA SER A 209 0.89 -24.02 24.59
C SER A 209 0.85 -25.05 25.73
N ARG A 210 1.59 -24.81 26.83
CA ARG A 210 1.66 -25.72 27.97
C ARG A 210 1.40 -25.03 29.30
N SER A 211 0.47 -25.56 30.09
CA SER A 211 0.20 -25.04 31.45
C SER A 211 1.25 -25.49 32.48
N SER A 212 2.00 -26.56 32.21
CA SER A 212 2.97 -27.15 33.14
C SER A 212 4.22 -26.29 33.40
N ASN A 213 4.57 -25.39 32.47
CA ASN A 213 5.80 -24.62 32.54
C ASN A 213 5.53 -23.22 33.10
N TYR A 214 6.09 -22.89 34.27
CA TYR A 214 6.05 -21.53 34.79
C TYR A 214 7.00 -20.63 34.00
N VAL A 215 6.43 -19.82 33.10
CA VAL A 215 7.20 -18.92 32.23
C VAL A 215 7.33 -17.54 32.86
N ASN A 216 8.41 -17.31 33.61
CA ASN A 216 8.75 -16.00 34.15
C ASN A 216 9.87 -15.33 33.33
N GLY A 217 9.59 -14.15 32.75
CA GLY A 217 10.61 -13.28 32.15
C GLY A 217 11.45 -13.93 31.04
N PHE A 218 10.81 -14.58 30.06
CA PHE A 218 11.45 -15.28 28.93
C PHE A 218 12.41 -16.43 29.29
N LYS A 219 12.55 -16.78 30.57
CA LYS A 219 13.40 -17.90 31.02
C LYS A 219 12.56 -19.18 31.05
N ASN A 220 13.12 -20.28 30.52
CA ASN A 220 12.55 -21.64 30.54
C ASN A 220 11.33 -21.87 29.63
N LEU A 221 11.48 -21.56 28.34
CA LEU A 221 10.50 -21.95 27.32
C LEU A 221 10.82 -23.34 26.78
N SER A 222 9.82 -24.23 26.74
CA SER A 222 9.97 -25.52 26.08
C SER A 222 10.04 -25.35 24.55
N SER A 223 10.31 -26.43 23.82
CA SER A 223 10.29 -26.42 22.35
C SER A 223 8.93 -26.03 21.75
N GLY A 224 7.86 -25.99 22.54
CA GLY A 224 6.51 -25.58 22.14
C GLY A 224 5.93 -26.42 20.99
N ASP A 225 4.69 -26.14 20.62
CA ASP A 225 4.04 -26.68 19.41
C ASP A 225 3.99 -25.63 18.28
N GLY A 226 4.70 -24.51 18.46
CA GLY A 226 4.69 -23.36 17.54
C GLY A 226 3.43 -22.50 17.62
N ASN A 227 2.45 -22.82 18.47
CA ASN A 227 1.27 -22.00 18.68
C ASN A 227 1.46 -21.00 19.83
N ILE A 228 0.80 -19.85 19.73
CA ILE A 228 0.83 -18.80 20.76
C ILE A 228 -0.22 -19.00 21.85
N LEU A 229 -0.50 -20.24 22.28
CA LEU A 229 -1.54 -20.52 23.28
C LEU A 229 -0.98 -20.44 24.71
N ARG A 230 -1.81 -19.99 25.65
CA ARG A 230 -1.42 -19.88 27.07
C ARG A 230 -1.48 -21.18 27.85
N THR A 231 -2.23 -22.16 27.36
CA THR A 231 -2.51 -23.41 28.07
C THR A 231 -2.69 -24.56 27.08
N ASN A 232 -2.82 -25.78 27.60
CA ASN A 232 -2.80 -27.00 26.82
C ASN A 232 -3.97 -27.04 25.82
N PRO A 233 -3.74 -27.19 24.51
CA PRO A 233 -4.81 -27.40 23.54
C PRO A 233 -5.53 -28.74 23.72
N ARG A 234 -4.81 -29.77 24.18
CA ARG A 234 -5.34 -31.10 24.56
C ARG A 234 -5.07 -31.36 26.05
N GLY A 235 -5.99 -32.02 26.73
CA GLY A 235 -5.82 -32.50 28.10
C GLY A 235 -5.18 -33.90 28.11
N ALA A 236 -4.88 -34.43 29.30
CA ALA A 236 -4.47 -35.83 29.44
C ALA A 236 -5.62 -36.77 29.01
N THR A 237 -5.27 -37.87 28.34
CA THR A 237 -6.24 -38.89 27.91
C THR A 237 -6.97 -39.48 29.12
N VAL A 238 -8.29 -39.62 29.01
CA VAL A 238 -9.15 -40.18 30.05
C VAL A 238 -9.89 -41.41 29.54
N ALA A 239 -10.25 -42.31 30.47
CA ALA A 239 -11.03 -43.50 30.18
C ALA A 239 -12.43 -43.15 29.59
N PRO A 240 -13.07 -44.05 28.82
CA PRO A 240 -14.41 -43.84 28.29
C PRO A 240 -15.42 -43.51 29.39
N GLY A 241 -16.16 -42.40 29.25
CA GLY A 241 -17.16 -41.95 30.22
C GLY A 241 -16.61 -41.28 31.48
N ALA A 242 -15.28 -41.11 31.60
CA ALA A 242 -14.68 -40.26 32.61
C ALA A 242 -14.78 -38.77 32.21
N PRO A 243 -14.82 -37.83 33.18
CA PRO A 243 -14.76 -36.40 32.89
C PRO A 243 -13.49 -36.03 32.13
N ASP A 244 -13.61 -35.08 31.21
CA ASP A 244 -12.46 -34.59 30.43
C ASP A 244 -11.40 -33.95 31.32
N SER A 245 -10.14 -34.27 31.04
CA SER A 245 -9.01 -33.50 31.58
C SER A 245 -9.10 -32.03 31.13
N ILE A 246 -8.66 -31.12 32.00
CA ILE A 246 -8.64 -29.69 31.70
C ILE A 246 -7.77 -29.42 30.47
N ASN A 247 -8.36 -28.78 29.47
CA ASN A 247 -7.75 -28.29 28.23
C ASN A 247 -8.30 -26.89 27.95
N ILE A 248 -7.76 -26.20 26.94
CA ILE A 248 -8.13 -24.81 26.63
C ILE A 248 -9.65 -24.57 26.49
N CYS A 249 -10.40 -25.56 26.01
CA CYS A 249 -11.86 -25.48 25.87
C CYS A 249 -12.55 -25.72 27.21
N THR A 250 -12.18 -26.79 27.93
CA THR A 250 -12.79 -27.17 29.21
C THR A 250 -12.36 -26.27 30.38
N ASN A 251 -11.44 -25.32 30.17
CA ASN A 251 -11.22 -24.20 31.09
C ASN A 251 -12.49 -23.33 31.25
N CYS A 252 -13.33 -23.25 30.22
CA CYS A 252 -14.54 -22.40 30.21
C CYS A 252 -15.82 -23.20 29.98
N HIS A 253 -15.79 -24.18 29.06
CA HIS A 253 -16.98 -24.92 28.62
C HIS A 253 -17.18 -26.21 29.42
N ALA A 254 -18.44 -26.54 29.70
CA ALA A 254 -18.86 -27.73 30.46
C ALA A 254 -19.96 -28.52 29.73
N GLY A 255 -20.25 -29.73 30.24
CA GLY A 255 -21.38 -30.55 29.78
C GLY A 255 -21.16 -31.29 28.46
N LYS A 256 -19.90 -31.36 27.98
CA LYS A 256 -19.45 -32.15 26.82
C LYS A 256 -18.26 -33.00 27.25
N MET A 257 -18.08 -34.14 26.58
CA MET A 257 -17.01 -35.11 26.87
C MET A 257 -16.25 -35.48 25.60
N SER A 258 -14.99 -35.86 25.71
CA SER A 258 -14.18 -36.39 24.61
C SER A 258 -14.82 -37.65 24.02
N HIS A 259 -14.67 -37.85 22.71
CA HIS A 259 -15.20 -39.01 21.99
C HIS A 259 -14.25 -40.22 22.18
N ASN A 260 -14.27 -40.79 23.39
CA ASN A 260 -13.31 -41.82 23.80
C ASN A 260 -13.92 -43.23 23.92
N GLY A 261 -15.08 -43.51 23.31
CA GLY A 261 -15.85 -44.76 23.48
C GLY A 261 -15.08 -46.08 23.23
N LYS A 262 -13.89 -46.04 22.63
CA LYS A 262 -12.97 -47.17 22.43
C LYS A 262 -11.50 -46.85 22.74
N GLY A 263 -11.23 -45.90 23.63
CA GLY A 263 -9.86 -45.49 23.98
C GLY A 263 -9.13 -44.70 22.89
N GLN A 264 -9.87 -44.06 21.98
CA GLN A 264 -9.34 -43.39 20.78
C GLN A 264 -8.72 -42.00 21.05
N ASP A 265 -8.85 -41.46 22.26
CA ASP A 265 -8.37 -40.12 22.66
C ASP A 265 -8.77 -39.00 21.67
N ILE A 266 -10.05 -38.92 21.28
CA ILE A 266 -10.55 -37.87 20.40
C ILE A 266 -11.11 -36.73 21.26
N GLN A 267 -10.37 -35.63 21.35
CA GLN A 267 -10.70 -34.51 22.20
C GLN A 267 -11.37 -33.38 21.43
N CYS A 268 -11.88 -32.37 22.16
CA CYS A 268 -12.65 -31.27 21.58
C CYS A 268 -11.94 -30.62 20.39
N ILE A 269 -10.63 -30.37 20.50
CA ILE A 269 -9.86 -29.69 19.45
C ILE A 269 -9.67 -30.53 18.19
N ASP A 270 -9.81 -31.86 18.27
CA ASP A 270 -9.64 -32.74 17.11
C ASP A 270 -10.83 -32.63 16.15
N CYS A 271 -12.02 -32.28 16.68
CA CYS A 271 -13.22 -32.02 15.90
C CYS A 271 -13.50 -30.52 15.71
N HIS A 272 -13.18 -29.70 16.70
CA HIS A 272 -13.45 -28.26 16.70
C HIS A 272 -12.19 -27.43 16.45
N GLY A 273 -12.27 -26.51 15.49
CA GLY A 273 -11.28 -25.47 15.26
C GLY A 273 -11.74 -24.17 15.90
N ALA A 274 -10.87 -23.48 16.66
CA ALA A 274 -11.20 -22.16 17.20
C ALA A 274 -11.44 -21.11 16.11
N HIS A 275 -10.83 -21.30 14.93
CA HIS A 275 -10.93 -20.44 13.75
C HIS A 275 -11.05 -21.33 12.50
N VAL A 276 -12.15 -21.19 11.77
CA VAL A 276 -12.55 -22.00 10.61
C VAL A 276 -13.19 -21.14 9.52
N GLU A 277 -13.12 -19.82 9.66
CA GLU A 277 -13.73 -18.83 8.78
C GLU A 277 -13.15 -18.85 7.36
N TYR A 278 -11.85 -19.15 7.24
CA TYR A 278 -11.14 -19.19 5.97
C TYR A 278 -10.94 -20.62 5.47
N ASP A 279 -10.97 -20.77 4.15
CA ASP A 279 -10.65 -22.00 3.45
C ASP A 279 -9.73 -21.72 2.26
N PRO A 280 -8.52 -22.29 2.22
CA PRO A 280 -7.64 -22.12 1.07
C PRO A 280 -8.18 -22.76 -0.22
N ARG A 281 -9.07 -23.77 -0.12
CA ARG A 281 -9.70 -24.42 -1.29
C ARG A 281 -11.01 -23.75 -1.71
N ASP A 282 -11.55 -22.90 -0.84
CA ASP A 282 -12.73 -22.08 -1.11
C ASP A 282 -12.55 -20.65 -0.56
N PRO A 283 -11.58 -19.87 -1.09
CA PRO A 283 -11.20 -18.58 -0.52
C PRO A 283 -12.29 -17.50 -0.67
N THR A 284 -13.29 -17.74 -1.52
CA THR A 284 -14.46 -16.86 -1.68
C THR A 284 -15.64 -17.26 -0.79
N ALA A 285 -15.51 -18.37 -0.04
CA ALA A 285 -16.58 -19.00 0.72
C ALA A 285 -17.81 -19.36 -0.16
N ALA A 286 -17.60 -19.69 -1.43
CA ALA A 286 -18.64 -20.06 -2.39
C ALA A 286 -19.39 -21.33 -1.98
N GLN A 287 -18.71 -22.24 -1.27
CA GLN A 287 -19.33 -23.43 -0.73
C GLN A 287 -20.10 -23.13 0.56
N GLY A 288 -19.90 -21.99 1.21
CA GLY A 288 -20.56 -21.57 2.44
C GLY A 288 -19.62 -21.48 3.65
N ARG A 289 -19.99 -20.66 4.63
CA ARG A 289 -19.18 -20.46 5.84
C ARG A 289 -19.43 -21.57 6.86
N ASN A 290 -18.37 -22.03 7.52
CA ASN A 290 -18.49 -22.96 8.65
C ASN A 290 -18.98 -22.20 9.90
N ILE A 291 -20.19 -22.50 10.35
CA ILE A 291 -20.89 -21.73 11.40
C ILE A 291 -20.84 -22.38 12.80
N LYS A 292 -20.13 -23.51 12.95
CA LYS A 292 -20.09 -24.32 14.18
C LYS A 292 -18.68 -24.68 14.64
N LEU A 293 -17.67 -23.96 14.14
CA LEU A 293 -16.28 -24.12 14.58
C LEU A 293 -15.77 -25.56 14.38
N ILE A 294 -16.23 -26.25 13.33
CA ILE A 294 -15.78 -27.62 13.03
C ILE A 294 -14.50 -27.56 12.20
N ARG A 295 -13.49 -28.37 12.53
CA ARG A 295 -12.29 -28.47 11.69
C ARG A 295 -12.68 -28.91 10.28
N ARG A 296 -12.19 -28.17 9.28
CA ARG A 296 -12.45 -28.48 7.87
C ARG A 296 -11.86 -29.83 7.44
N TYR A 297 -10.79 -30.24 8.12
CA TYR A 297 -10.09 -31.49 7.90
C TYR A 297 -9.93 -32.20 9.23
N MET A 298 -10.65 -33.32 9.38
CA MET A 298 -10.52 -34.18 10.55
C MET A 298 -9.20 -34.97 10.46
N PRO A 299 -8.57 -35.30 11.60
CA PRO A 299 -7.39 -36.16 11.59
C PRO A 299 -7.66 -37.47 10.84
N GLY A 300 -6.83 -37.77 9.82
CA GLY A 300 -6.98 -38.97 8.99
C GLY A 300 -7.97 -38.87 7.82
N SER A 301 -8.63 -37.73 7.63
CA SER A 301 -9.57 -37.51 6.52
C SER A 301 -8.97 -36.64 5.41
N SER A 302 -9.14 -37.03 4.15
CA SER A 302 -8.79 -36.21 2.98
C SER A 302 -9.95 -35.30 2.52
N SER A 303 -11.17 -35.61 2.96
CA SER A 303 -12.40 -34.95 2.57
C SER A 303 -12.69 -33.75 3.46
N GLN A 304 -13.15 -32.66 2.84
CA GLN A 304 -13.52 -31.45 3.54
C GLN A 304 -14.90 -31.61 4.20
N VAL A 305 -15.00 -31.27 5.48
CA VAL A 305 -16.25 -31.32 6.25
C VAL A 305 -16.56 -30.01 6.96
N PHE A 306 -17.82 -29.58 6.98
CA PHE A 306 -18.23 -28.35 7.66
C PHE A 306 -19.76 -28.27 7.81
N PHE A 307 -20.22 -27.45 8.75
CA PHE A 307 -21.64 -27.11 8.89
C PHE A 307 -21.90 -25.72 8.32
N ARG A 308 -22.73 -25.66 7.27
CA ARG A 308 -23.17 -24.41 6.62
C ARG A 308 -24.52 -23.93 7.11
N TYR A 309 -25.36 -24.88 7.53
CA TYR A 309 -26.75 -24.63 7.89
C TYR A 309 -27.02 -25.00 9.35
N THR A 310 -28.10 -24.47 9.91
CA THR A 310 -28.60 -24.82 11.25
C THR A 310 -29.84 -25.72 11.16
N GLY A 311 -30.25 -26.28 12.30
CA GLY A 311 -31.49 -27.07 12.40
C GLY A 311 -31.45 -28.36 11.59
N SER A 312 -32.55 -28.68 10.89
CA SER A 312 -32.73 -29.91 10.10
C SER A 312 -31.87 -29.96 8.83
N ARG A 313 -31.16 -28.89 8.49
CA ARG A 313 -30.25 -28.83 7.34
C ARG A 313 -28.79 -29.03 7.72
N MET A 314 -28.47 -29.28 9.00
CA MET A 314 -27.09 -29.57 9.41
C MET A 314 -26.55 -30.82 8.68
N GLU A 315 -25.30 -30.78 8.31
CA GLU A 315 -24.71 -31.72 7.35
C GLU A 315 -23.96 -32.85 8.07
N TYR A 316 -24.68 -33.60 8.90
CA TYR A 316 -24.08 -34.71 9.65
C TYR A 316 -23.63 -35.82 8.70
N LYS A 317 -24.47 -36.09 7.69
CA LYS A 317 -24.29 -37.05 6.59
C LYS A 317 -24.86 -36.43 5.31
N ASN A 318 -24.22 -36.66 4.16
CA ASN A 318 -24.75 -36.19 2.87
C ASN A 318 -24.50 -37.19 1.74
N GLY A 319 -25.18 -37.03 0.60
CA GLY A 319 -25.05 -37.93 -0.55
C GLY A 319 -23.66 -37.92 -1.22
N SER A 320 -22.81 -36.95 -0.87
CA SER A 320 -21.44 -36.83 -1.37
C SER A 320 -20.41 -37.49 -0.45
N GLY A 321 -20.82 -38.09 0.68
CA GLY A 321 -19.90 -38.70 1.65
C GLY A 321 -19.00 -37.70 2.38
N THR A 322 -19.40 -36.42 2.43
CA THR A 322 -18.63 -35.31 3.02
C THR A 322 -19.30 -34.74 4.27
N GLY A 323 -20.25 -35.48 4.87
CA GLY A 323 -20.83 -35.09 6.14
C GLY A 323 -19.79 -35.04 7.27
N VAL A 324 -20.03 -34.23 8.30
CA VAL A 324 -19.08 -34.06 9.42
C VAL A 324 -18.76 -35.38 10.12
N CYS A 325 -19.74 -36.29 10.27
CA CYS A 325 -19.52 -37.60 10.87
C CYS A 325 -18.80 -38.56 9.89
N GLU A 326 -19.11 -38.45 8.60
CA GLU A 326 -18.49 -39.25 7.53
C GLU A 326 -17.00 -38.92 7.33
N GLY A 327 -16.57 -37.74 7.77
CA GLY A 327 -15.16 -37.35 7.79
C GLY A 327 -14.28 -38.26 8.67
N CYS A 328 -14.84 -38.92 9.68
CA CYS A 328 -14.08 -39.81 10.58
C CYS A 328 -14.39 -41.29 10.37
N HIS A 329 -15.66 -41.65 10.13
CA HIS A 329 -16.06 -43.04 9.94
C HIS A 329 -17.29 -43.17 9.04
N THR A 330 -17.39 -44.28 8.31
CA THR A 330 -18.58 -44.60 7.52
C THR A 330 -19.66 -45.20 8.44
N PRO A 331 -20.88 -44.63 8.49
CA PRO A 331 -21.98 -45.22 9.26
C PRO A 331 -22.31 -46.63 8.77
N PRO A 332 -22.49 -47.62 9.66
CA PRO A 332 -22.80 -48.99 9.25
C PRO A 332 -24.18 -49.07 8.61
N ALA A 333 -24.27 -49.72 7.44
CA ALA A 333 -25.50 -49.91 6.68
C ALA A 333 -26.50 -50.88 7.32
N SER A 334 -26.09 -51.60 8.37
CA SER A 334 -26.94 -52.55 9.10
C SER A 334 -28.03 -51.90 9.96
N ILE A 335 -28.04 -50.58 10.09
CA ILE A 335 -29.05 -49.82 10.84
C ILE A 335 -29.82 -48.93 9.83
N PRO A 336 -31.13 -49.15 9.59
CA PRO A 336 -31.91 -48.43 8.57
C PRO A 336 -31.89 -46.91 8.73
N GLU A 337 -31.87 -46.40 9.97
CA GLU A 337 -31.84 -44.98 10.30
C GLU A 337 -30.56 -44.28 9.81
N HIS A 338 -29.45 -45.01 9.60
CA HIS A 338 -28.22 -44.45 9.02
C HIS A 338 -28.34 -44.13 7.52
N ALA A 339 -29.43 -44.55 6.86
CA ALA A 339 -29.76 -44.05 5.51
C ALA A 339 -30.19 -42.58 5.54
N SER A 340 -30.72 -42.09 6.67
CA SER A 340 -31.20 -40.71 6.81
C SER A 340 -30.07 -39.69 6.75
N THR A 341 -30.38 -38.52 6.19
CA THR A 341 -29.53 -37.32 6.25
C THR A 341 -30.07 -36.27 7.23
N ASP A 342 -31.22 -36.51 7.87
CA ASP A 342 -31.83 -35.57 8.81
C ASP A 342 -31.11 -35.61 10.18
N PRO A 343 -30.52 -34.49 10.64
CA PRO A 343 -29.90 -34.39 11.96
C PRO A 343 -30.81 -34.77 13.12
N LYS A 344 -32.13 -34.61 12.99
CA LYS A 344 -33.08 -35.03 14.03
C LYS A 344 -33.09 -36.54 14.22
N VAL A 345 -32.87 -37.31 13.16
CA VAL A 345 -32.74 -38.78 13.26
C VAL A 345 -31.43 -39.14 13.93
N CYS A 346 -30.32 -38.53 13.50
CA CYS A 346 -29.00 -38.77 14.09
C CYS A 346 -28.96 -38.42 15.58
N ASN A 347 -29.48 -37.25 15.97
CA ASN A 347 -29.45 -36.76 17.35
C ASN A 347 -30.34 -37.56 18.33
N LYS A 348 -31.23 -38.45 17.85
CA LYS A 348 -31.96 -39.38 18.74
C LYS A 348 -30.98 -40.34 19.40
N CYS A 349 -30.10 -40.94 18.61
CA CYS A 349 -29.14 -41.94 19.06
C CYS A 349 -27.76 -41.35 19.42
N HIS A 350 -27.32 -40.29 18.73
CA HIS A 350 -25.98 -39.70 18.86
C HIS A 350 -26.02 -38.31 19.50
N ALA A 351 -26.09 -38.25 20.83
CA ALA A 351 -26.12 -37.00 21.57
C ALA A 351 -24.73 -36.41 21.82
N HIS A 352 -24.58 -35.10 21.61
CA HIS A 352 -23.33 -34.39 21.86
C HIS A 352 -22.94 -34.30 23.36
N ASN A 353 -23.87 -34.55 24.29
CA ASN A 353 -23.63 -34.56 25.75
C ASN A 353 -23.86 -35.95 26.37
N SER A 354 -23.61 -37.03 25.62
CA SER A 354 -23.70 -38.38 26.18
C SER A 354 -22.68 -38.57 27.30
N THR A 355 -23.12 -39.22 28.39
CA THR A 355 -22.29 -39.54 29.56
C THR A 355 -21.24 -40.61 29.27
N LYS A 356 -21.31 -41.25 28.09
CA LYS A 356 -20.33 -42.24 27.60
C LYS A 356 -19.35 -41.65 26.57
N GLY A 357 -19.30 -40.32 26.45
CA GLY A 357 -18.51 -39.60 25.46
C GLY A 357 -19.40 -38.99 24.37
N SER A 358 -19.04 -37.80 23.87
CA SER A 358 -19.83 -37.11 22.85
C SER A 358 -20.10 -38.00 21.64
N PHE A 359 -21.34 -38.02 21.16
CA PHE A 359 -21.82 -38.80 20.00
C PHE A 359 -21.73 -40.33 20.14
N THR A 360 -21.30 -40.86 21.28
CA THR A 360 -21.40 -42.31 21.57
C THR A 360 -22.88 -42.70 21.68
N ALA A 361 -23.33 -43.62 20.82
CA ALA A 361 -24.66 -44.22 20.91
C ALA A 361 -24.72 -45.30 22.01
N SER A 362 -25.86 -45.39 22.69
CA SER A 362 -26.21 -46.47 23.63
C SER A 362 -27.55 -47.11 23.24
N CYS A 363 -27.82 -48.33 23.72
CA CYS A 363 -29.04 -49.07 23.40
C CYS A 363 -30.32 -48.29 23.80
N ASP A 364 -30.25 -47.64 24.95
CA ASP A 364 -31.23 -46.75 25.55
C ASP A 364 -31.45 -45.44 24.77
N SER A 365 -30.47 -45.01 23.97
CA SER A 365 -30.57 -43.80 23.12
C SER A 365 -31.42 -44.02 21.85
N CYS A 366 -31.53 -45.26 21.37
CA CYS A 366 -32.32 -45.56 20.16
C CYS A 366 -33.72 -46.13 20.46
N HIS A 367 -33.89 -46.88 21.56
CA HIS A 367 -35.16 -47.54 21.86
C HIS A 367 -36.04 -46.81 22.88
N GLY A 368 -35.52 -45.79 23.58
CA GLY A 368 -36.17 -45.23 24.77
C GLY A 368 -36.35 -46.28 25.87
N TYR A 369 -36.72 -45.86 27.07
CA TYR A 369 -37.29 -46.82 28.04
C TYR A 369 -38.69 -47.19 27.54
N PRO A 370 -39.06 -48.48 27.44
CA PRO A 370 -40.44 -48.84 27.13
C PRO A 370 -41.37 -48.23 28.19
N PRO A 371 -42.59 -47.76 27.82
CA PRO A 371 -43.53 -47.28 28.81
C PRO A 371 -43.81 -48.40 29.81
N THR A 372 -43.69 -48.08 31.10
CA THR A 372 -44.20 -48.91 32.19
C THR A 372 -45.73 -48.87 32.14
N VAL A 373 -46.33 -49.48 31.11
CA VAL A 373 -47.74 -49.81 31.11
C VAL A 373 -47.93 -50.96 32.09
N THR A 374 -48.43 -50.60 33.26
CA THR A 374 -49.03 -51.53 34.20
C THR A 374 -50.24 -52.14 33.54
N GLN A 375 -50.13 -53.38 33.04
CA GLN A 375 -51.17 -54.40 33.19
C GLN A 375 -50.69 -55.78 32.70
N TRP A 376 -50.51 -56.68 33.69
CA TRP A 376 -50.59 -58.15 33.64
C TRP A 376 -49.49 -58.87 32.81
N PHE A 377 -48.49 -59.61 33.32
CA PHE A 377 -48.28 -60.43 34.53
C PHE A 377 -46.77 -60.52 34.90
N ASP A 378 -46.48 -60.82 36.17
CA ASP A 378 -45.20 -61.23 36.83
C ASP A 378 -44.27 -60.11 37.39
N PRO A 379 -44.35 -59.80 38.70
CA PRO A 379 -43.46 -58.83 39.35
C PRO A 379 -42.14 -59.50 39.76
N GLY A 380 -41.05 -59.19 39.05
CA GLY A 380 -39.69 -59.44 39.55
C GLY A 380 -38.61 -59.88 38.56
N LYS A 381 -38.87 -59.94 37.25
CA LYS A 381 -37.82 -60.27 36.27
C LYS A 381 -37.54 -59.13 35.29
N PRO A 382 -36.28 -58.66 35.16
CA PRO A 382 -35.90 -57.78 34.06
C PRO A 382 -35.97 -58.53 32.73
N HIS A 383 -36.37 -57.81 31.68
CA HIS A 383 -36.37 -58.32 30.31
C HIS A 383 -34.96 -58.81 29.92
N SER A 384 -34.86 -59.99 29.34
CA SER A 384 -33.63 -60.48 28.73
C SER A 384 -33.34 -59.69 27.45
N SER A 385 -32.05 -59.44 27.19
CA SER A 385 -31.52 -58.59 26.13
C SER A 385 -31.65 -59.14 24.70
N ASN A 386 -32.68 -59.94 24.40
CA ASN A 386 -32.91 -60.48 23.05
C ASN A 386 -34.15 -59.86 22.40
N ASN A 387 -34.05 -59.70 21.09
CA ASN A 387 -34.51 -58.59 20.26
C ASN A 387 -35.39 -59.08 19.10
N ASP A 388 -36.48 -59.80 19.38
CA ASP A 388 -37.41 -60.31 18.35
C ASP A 388 -38.77 -59.60 18.40
N CYS A 389 -39.09 -58.83 17.34
CA CYS A 389 -40.32 -58.02 17.19
C CYS A 389 -41.22 -58.52 16.04
N SER A 390 -41.08 -59.78 15.62
CA SER A 390 -41.77 -60.36 14.46
C SER A 390 -43.30 -60.50 14.60
N LEU A 391 -43.86 -60.31 15.80
CA LEU A 391 -45.30 -60.47 16.07
C LEU A 391 -46.18 -59.29 15.63
N CYS A 392 -45.64 -58.09 15.41
CA CYS A 392 -46.44 -56.87 15.18
C CYS A 392 -46.57 -56.43 13.71
N HIS A 393 -45.90 -57.08 12.76
CA HIS A 393 -45.73 -56.55 11.40
C HIS A 393 -46.42 -57.34 10.27
N ASN A 394 -47.35 -58.27 10.56
CA ASN A 394 -47.83 -59.21 9.54
C ASN A 394 -49.37 -59.36 9.35
N THR A 395 -50.18 -58.28 9.47
CA THR A 395 -51.59 -58.33 8.97
C THR A 395 -52.04 -57.02 8.28
N SER A 396 -52.76 -57.14 7.16
CA SER A 396 -53.27 -56.05 6.29
C SER A 396 -54.61 -55.44 6.78
N PRO A 397 -54.98 -54.20 6.38
CA PRO A 397 -56.08 -53.43 6.98
C PRO A 397 -57.39 -53.43 6.16
N SER A 398 -58.07 -54.58 6.02
CA SER A 398 -59.26 -54.68 5.13
C SER A 398 -60.62 -54.92 5.82
N VAL A 399 -60.83 -54.57 7.09
CA VAL A 399 -62.07 -54.96 7.81
C VAL A 399 -62.86 -53.84 8.51
N HIS A 400 -62.71 -52.55 8.19
CA HIS A 400 -63.33 -51.48 9.00
C HIS A 400 -64.07 -50.36 8.22
N MET A 401 -64.83 -50.66 7.16
CA MET A 401 -65.65 -49.61 6.52
C MET A 401 -67.06 -50.08 6.17
N ASN A 402 -67.99 -50.01 7.13
CA ASN A 402 -69.41 -49.93 6.82
C ASN A 402 -70.14 -49.06 7.86
N GLY A 403 -70.34 -47.76 7.57
CA GLY A 403 -71.27 -46.91 8.33
C GLY A 403 -70.91 -45.43 8.55
N ILE A 404 -70.62 -44.63 7.52
CA ILE A 404 -70.51 -43.16 7.69
C ILE A 404 -71.26 -42.40 6.56
N LEU A 405 -72.16 -41.52 6.99
CA LEU A 405 -72.85 -40.48 6.22
C LEU A 405 -71.81 -39.43 5.75
N ASP A 406 -71.87 -38.98 4.50
CA ASP A 406 -70.94 -38.09 3.76
C ASP A 406 -69.84 -38.79 2.95
N LEU A 407 -70.11 -39.01 1.65
CA LEU A 407 -69.10 -39.43 0.67
C LEU A 407 -68.15 -38.26 0.37
N ARG A 408 -67.06 -38.19 1.12
CA ARG A 408 -65.96 -37.25 0.88
C ARG A 408 -65.21 -37.66 -0.39
N CYS A 409 -64.73 -36.65 -1.13
CA CYS A 409 -64.00 -36.86 -2.38
C CYS A 409 -62.74 -37.74 -2.20
N ASP A 410 -62.08 -37.69 -1.04
CA ASP A 410 -60.88 -38.48 -0.72
C ASP A 410 -61.17 -39.96 -0.40
N GLY A 411 -62.44 -40.35 -0.32
CA GLY A 411 -62.85 -41.73 -0.03
C GLY A 411 -62.65 -42.70 -1.18
N CYS A 412 -62.57 -42.21 -2.43
CA CYS A 412 -62.46 -43.06 -3.63
C CYS A 412 -61.30 -42.68 -4.55
N HIS A 413 -60.88 -41.42 -4.58
CA HIS A 413 -59.72 -40.92 -5.33
C HIS A 413 -58.98 -39.86 -4.51
N GLY A 414 -57.79 -39.42 -4.93
CA GLY A 414 -57.10 -38.32 -4.25
C GLY A 414 -57.93 -37.02 -4.23
N PHE A 415 -57.61 -36.09 -3.32
CA PHE A 415 -58.23 -34.77 -3.23
C PHE A 415 -57.18 -33.66 -3.46
N PRO A 416 -57.20 -32.92 -4.59
CA PRO A 416 -58.10 -33.08 -5.75
C PRO A 416 -57.85 -34.39 -6.53
N PRO A 417 -58.80 -34.83 -7.38
CA PRO A 417 -58.64 -36.04 -8.18
C PRO A 417 -57.35 -36.01 -9.02
N ASN A 418 -56.49 -37.02 -8.84
CA ASN A 418 -55.17 -37.09 -9.47
C ASN A 418 -55.20 -37.96 -10.74
N TYR A 419 -55.92 -37.48 -11.76
CA TYR A 419 -55.96 -38.14 -13.07
C TYR A 419 -54.95 -37.51 -14.04
N PRO A 420 -54.35 -38.27 -14.97
CA PRO A 420 -53.53 -37.72 -16.04
C PRO A 420 -54.33 -36.74 -16.92
N ASN A 421 -53.74 -35.60 -17.27
CA ASN A 421 -54.36 -34.62 -18.17
C ASN A 421 -54.87 -35.29 -19.46
N GLY A 422 -56.13 -35.05 -19.81
CA GLY A 422 -56.77 -35.60 -21.01
C GLY A 422 -57.35 -37.01 -20.86
N SER A 423 -57.05 -37.75 -19.78
CA SER A 423 -57.68 -39.05 -19.51
C SER A 423 -59.05 -38.89 -18.84
N THR A 424 -60.09 -39.51 -19.42
CA THR A 424 -61.52 -39.16 -19.23
C THR A 424 -61.81 -37.65 -19.29
N LYS A 425 -61.01 -36.88 -20.05
CA LYS A 425 -61.10 -35.40 -20.18
C LYS A 425 -60.85 -34.61 -18.88
N ALA A 426 -60.14 -35.18 -17.91
CA ALA A 426 -59.68 -34.45 -16.73
C ALA A 426 -58.65 -33.36 -17.10
N ASN A 427 -58.80 -32.17 -16.51
CA ASN A 427 -57.92 -31.01 -16.74
C ASN A 427 -57.07 -30.67 -15.50
N SER A 428 -55.96 -29.96 -15.70
CA SER A 428 -55.07 -29.52 -14.62
C SER A 428 -55.70 -28.39 -13.79
N HIS A 429 -55.72 -28.57 -12.47
CA HIS A 429 -56.13 -27.55 -11.49
C HIS A 429 -54.94 -26.70 -11.00
N GLY A 430 -53.72 -26.98 -11.45
CA GLY A 430 -52.49 -26.45 -10.85
C GLY A 430 -52.33 -24.92 -10.87
N SER A 431 -53.10 -24.22 -11.71
CA SER A 431 -53.04 -22.74 -11.83
C SER A 431 -54.15 -22.01 -11.07
N HIS A 432 -55.15 -22.72 -10.52
CA HIS A 432 -56.28 -22.14 -9.80
C HIS A 432 -56.44 -22.81 -8.44
N ASN A 433 -56.13 -22.07 -7.36
CA ASN A 433 -56.31 -22.56 -5.99
C ASN A 433 -57.69 -22.16 -5.43
N PHE A 434 -58.76 -22.53 -6.15
CA PHE A 434 -60.13 -22.33 -5.70
C PHE A 434 -60.74 -23.65 -5.23
N SER A 435 -61.63 -23.55 -4.25
CA SER A 435 -62.44 -24.69 -3.83
C SER A 435 -63.34 -25.16 -4.98
N CYS A 436 -63.59 -26.48 -5.06
CA CYS A 436 -64.27 -27.09 -6.20
C CYS A 436 -65.68 -26.52 -6.44
N ASP A 437 -66.35 -26.00 -5.40
CA ASP A 437 -67.67 -25.33 -5.49
C ASP A 437 -67.66 -24.08 -6.37
N LYS A 438 -66.50 -23.45 -6.61
CA LYS A 438 -66.42 -22.24 -7.44
C LYS A 438 -66.62 -22.51 -8.93
N CYS A 439 -66.29 -23.72 -9.38
CA CYS A 439 -66.38 -24.11 -10.78
C CYS A 439 -67.30 -25.31 -11.02
N HIS A 440 -67.52 -26.15 -10.02
CA HIS A 440 -68.31 -27.39 -10.09
C HIS A 440 -69.51 -27.35 -9.14
N PHE A 441 -70.18 -26.20 -9.06
CA PHE A 441 -71.25 -25.99 -8.07
C PHE A 441 -72.41 -26.98 -8.19
N GLY A 442 -72.67 -27.51 -9.39
CA GLY A 442 -73.67 -28.57 -9.62
C GLY A 442 -73.30 -29.93 -9.00
N THR A 443 -72.00 -30.21 -8.84
CA THR A 443 -71.48 -31.47 -8.28
C THR A 443 -71.21 -31.35 -6.77
N THR A 444 -70.67 -30.21 -6.33
CA THR A 444 -70.34 -29.93 -4.92
C THR A 444 -70.68 -28.50 -4.53
N THR A 445 -71.35 -28.33 -3.38
CA THR A 445 -71.61 -27.01 -2.78
C THR A 445 -70.63 -26.68 -1.65
N THR A 446 -69.89 -27.68 -1.15
CA THR A 446 -68.95 -27.58 -0.03
C THR A 446 -67.49 -27.64 -0.47
N GLY A 447 -67.24 -28.02 -1.73
CA GLY A 447 -65.91 -28.23 -2.30
C GLY A 447 -65.19 -29.51 -1.86
N THR A 448 -65.75 -30.28 -0.93
CA THR A 448 -65.09 -31.44 -0.29
C THR A 448 -65.95 -32.70 -0.24
N THR A 449 -67.26 -32.56 -0.46
CA THR A 449 -68.23 -33.65 -0.53
C THR A 449 -69.04 -33.54 -1.81
N ILE A 450 -69.44 -34.68 -2.37
CA ILE A 450 -70.42 -34.70 -3.46
C ILE A 450 -71.81 -34.46 -2.88
N THR A 451 -72.63 -33.68 -3.58
CA THR A 451 -74.02 -33.41 -3.15
C THR A 451 -74.93 -34.63 -3.33
N ASN A 452 -74.66 -35.41 -4.37
CA ASN A 452 -75.41 -36.62 -4.73
C ASN A 452 -74.52 -37.51 -5.61
N THR A 453 -74.51 -38.83 -5.39
CA THR A 453 -73.77 -39.79 -6.24
C THR A 453 -74.23 -39.71 -7.70
N ALA A 454 -75.52 -39.49 -7.95
CA ALA A 454 -76.10 -39.36 -9.28
C ALA A 454 -75.60 -38.12 -10.06
N ASN A 455 -75.09 -37.10 -9.37
CA ASN A 455 -74.51 -35.90 -9.99
C ASN A 455 -72.99 -36.02 -10.23
N HIS A 456 -72.39 -37.17 -9.88
CA HIS A 456 -70.95 -37.41 -10.03
C HIS A 456 -70.63 -38.67 -10.84
N GLU A 457 -71.42 -39.74 -10.70
CA GLU A 457 -71.20 -41.02 -11.41
C GLU A 457 -71.84 -41.09 -12.81
N ASN A 458 -72.57 -40.04 -13.21
CA ASN A 458 -73.33 -39.99 -14.46
C ASN A 458 -72.49 -39.69 -15.72
N GLY A 459 -71.20 -39.39 -15.56
CA GLY A 459 -70.30 -39.05 -16.67
C GLY A 459 -70.59 -37.71 -17.35
N VAL A 460 -71.49 -36.89 -16.80
CA VAL A 460 -71.82 -35.54 -17.27
C VAL A 460 -70.81 -34.55 -16.69
N TYR A 461 -70.44 -33.54 -17.48
CA TYR A 461 -69.49 -32.51 -17.06
C TYR A 461 -70.23 -31.27 -16.56
N ASP A 462 -70.25 -31.07 -15.24
CA ASP A 462 -70.89 -29.92 -14.62
C ASP A 462 -69.86 -28.84 -14.27
N VAL A 463 -69.64 -27.90 -15.19
CA VAL A 463 -68.83 -26.69 -14.96
C VAL A 463 -69.77 -25.48 -14.93
N THR A 464 -70.16 -25.07 -13.73
CA THR A 464 -71.08 -23.96 -13.47
C THR A 464 -70.51 -23.08 -12.36
N ALA A 465 -70.55 -21.76 -12.57
CA ALA A 465 -70.03 -20.81 -11.61
C ALA A 465 -70.80 -20.88 -10.27
N GLY A 466 -70.05 -21.04 -9.17
CA GLY A 466 -70.61 -20.95 -7.82
C GLY A 466 -70.80 -19.50 -7.37
N PRO A 467 -71.41 -19.28 -6.19
CA PRO A 467 -71.60 -17.95 -5.63
C PRO A 467 -70.28 -17.17 -5.54
N GLY A 468 -70.27 -15.97 -6.13
CA GLY A 468 -69.13 -15.05 -6.17
C GLY A 468 -68.16 -15.28 -7.34
N ALA A 469 -68.45 -16.19 -8.27
CA ALA A 469 -67.67 -16.41 -9.48
C ALA A 469 -68.45 -16.03 -10.75
N SER A 470 -67.77 -15.50 -11.77
CA SER A 470 -68.32 -15.24 -13.11
C SER A 470 -67.27 -15.58 -14.16
N PHE A 471 -67.61 -16.46 -15.09
CA PHE A 471 -66.77 -16.83 -16.23
C PHE A 471 -67.64 -17.38 -17.36
N THR A 472 -67.15 -17.28 -18.60
CA THR A 472 -67.72 -18.00 -19.75
C THR A 472 -66.82 -19.19 -20.07
N TYR A 473 -67.37 -20.41 -20.01
CA TYR A 473 -66.69 -21.65 -20.36
C TYR A 473 -67.25 -22.24 -21.64
N GLN A 474 -66.37 -22.59 -22.58
CA GLN A 474 -66.74 -23.32 -23.80
C GLN A 474 -66.07 -24.69 -23.83
N TYR A 475 -66.86 -25.75 -23.92
CA TYR A 475 -66.35 -27.12 -24.04
C TYR A 475 -65.65 -27.36 -25.39
N LEU A 476 -64.44 -27.91 -25.33
CA LEU A 476 -63.70 -28.40 -26.50
C LEU A 476 -63.13 -29.79 -26.20
N SER A 477 -63.03 -30.65 -27.22
CA SER A 477 -62.54 -32.04 -27.09
C SER A 477 -61.09 -32.15 -26.58
N THR A 478 -60.34 -31.06 -26.66
CA THR A 478 -58.92 -30.92 -26.28
C THR A 478 -58.70 -30.11 -24.99
N GLY A 479 -59.75 -29.84 -24.21
CA GLY A 479 -59.73 -28.96 -23.03
C GLY A 479 -60.37 -27.60 -23.35
N GLY A 480 -61.48 -27.27 -22.66
CA GLY A 480 -62.31 -26.10 -22.97
C GLY A 480 -61.62 -24.74 -22.76
N THR A 481 -62.20 -23.66 -23.28
CA THR A 481 -61.67 -22.28 -23.18
C THR A 481 -62.44 -21.46 -22.15
N CYS A 482 -61.74 -20.54 -21.48
CA CYS A 482 -62.32 -19.58 -20.54
C CYS A 482 -62.12 -18.13 -21.01
N SER A 483 -63.16 -17.32 -20.87
CA SER A 483 -63.14 -15.87 -21.18
C SER A 483 -64.02 -15.06 -20.22
N ASN A 484 -63.92 -13.73 -20.27
CA ASN A 484 -64.71 -12.78 -19.47
C ASN A 484 -64.58 -12.96 -17.94
N ILE A 485 -63.34 -13.00 -17.44
CA ILE A 485 -62.97 -12.90 -16.02
C ILE A 485 -61.94 -11.79 -15.85
N ASN A 486 -61.93 -11.06 -14.73
CA ASN A 486 -61.09 -9.87 -14.50
C ASN A 486 -59.59 -10.02 -14.86
N CYS A 487 -59.05 -11.24 -14.75
CA CYS A 487 -57.65 -11.55 -15.05
C CYS A 487 -57.38 -11.94 -16.53
N HIS A 488 -58.42 -12.20 -17.33
CA HIS A 488 -58.35 -12.58 -18.75
C HIS A 488 -59.15 -11.63 -19.67
N SER A 489 -59.55 -10.45 -19.16
CA SER A 489 -60.46 -9.51 -19.84
C SER A 489 -59.78 -8.29 -20.48
N GLY A 490 -58.44 -8.26 -20.58
CA GLY A 490 -57.74 -7.20 -21.31
C GLY A 490 -57.42 -5.91 -20.57
N ASN A 491 -57.34 -5.93 -19.24
CA ASN A 491 -56.84 -4.81 -18.43
C ASN A 491 -55.29 -4.77 -18.32
N GLY A 492 -54.57 -5.49 -19.19
CA GLY A 492 -53.11 -5.48 -19.28
C GLY A 492 -52.57 -4.34 -20.18
N ILE A 493 -51.24 -4.26 -20.34
CA ILE A 493 -50.62 -3.31 -21.30
C ILE A 493 -50.99 -3.66 -22.75
N LEU A 494 -51.29 -4.93 -23.02
CA LEU A 494 -51.78 -5.40 -24.31
C LEU A 494 -53.30 -5.17 -24.43
N THR A 495 -53.71 -4.40 -25.45
CA THR A 495 -55.11 -4.27 -25.85
C THR A 495 -55.62 -5.59 -26.43
N ASN A 496 -56.65 -6.19 -25.81
CA ASN A 496 -57.34 -7.43 -26.25
C ASN A 496 -56.47 -8.70 -26.28
N PRO A 497 -56.08 -9.27 -25.12
CA PRO A 497 -55.41 -10.57 -25.07
C PRO A 497 -56.34 -11.69 -25.58
N ALA A 498 -55.76 -12.71 -26.23
CA ALA A 498 -56.51 -13.84 -26.77
C ALA A 498 -57.17 -14.69 -25.63
N PRO A 499 -58.33 -15.33 -25.87
CA PRO A 499 -58.94 -16.25 -24.91
C PRO A 499 -57.97 -17.36 -24.47
N VAL A 500 -58.00 -17.73 -23.19
CA VAL A 500 -57.05 -18.71 -22.62
C VAL A 500 -57.71 -20.08 -22.54
N SER A 501 -56.99 -21.12 -22.98
CA SER A 501 -57.44 -22.51 -22.85
C SER A 501 -57.22 -23.04 -21.44
N TRP A 502 -58.22 -23.73 -20.90
CA TRP A 502 -58.18 -24.26 -19.54
C TRP A 502 -57.09 -25.33 -19.40
N GLY A 503 -56.28 -25.23 -18.34
CA GLY A 503 -55.12 -26.10 -18.13
C GLY A 503 -53.86 -25.67 -18.87
N THR A 504 -53.88 -24.55 -19.60
CA THR A 504 -52.66 -23.92 -20.17
C THR A 504 -52.13 -22.83 -19.24
N SER A 505 -50.80 -22.61 -19.28
CA SER A 505 -50.15 -21.58 -18.47
C SER A 505 -50.12 -20.25 -19.22
N LEU A 506 -50.69 -19.20 -18.64
CA LEU A 506 -50.53 -17.82 -19.13
C LEU A 506 -49.30 -17.18 -18.46
N GLY A 507 -48.27 -16.87 -19.26
CA GLY A 507 -47.06 -16.18 -18.80
C GLY A 507 -47.13 -14.66 -18.93
N CYS A 508 -46.09 -13.96 -18.45
CA CYS A 508 -46.01 -12.50 -18.42
C CYS A 508 -46.29 -11.83 -19.79
N ILE A 509 -45.83 -12.47 -20.87
CA ILE A 509 -45.94 -11.98 -22.25
C ILE A 509 -47.40 -11.85 -22.69
N GLY A 510 -48.30 -12.70 -22.18
CA GLY A 510 -49.72 -12.68 -22.52
C GLY A 510 -50.46 -11.42 -22.06
N CYS A 511 -49.89 -10.65 -21.13
CA CYS A 511 -50.47 -9.41 -20.61
C CYS A 511 -49.56 -8.17 -20.75
N HIS A 512 -48.23 -8.34 -20.73
CA HIS A 512 -47.24 -7.24 -20.77
C HIS A 512 -46.50 -7.09 -22.11
N GLY A 513 -46.55 -8.09 -22.99
CA GLY A 513 -45.68 -8.18 -24.16
C GLY A 513 -44.29 -8.76 -23.85
N ASP A 514 -43.45 -8.88 -24.86
CA ASP A 514 -42.05 -9.34 -24.81
C ASP A 514 -41.04 -8.18 -24.69
N SER A 515 -39.74 -8.49 -24.73
CA SER A 515 -38.66 -7.48 -24.62
C SER A 515 -38.65 -6.45 -25.76
N SER A 516 -39.31 -6.72 -26.89
CA SER A 516 -39.42 -5.81 -28.03
C SER A 516 -40.61 -4.87 -27.91
N THR A 517 -41.66 -5.28 -27.19
CA THR A 517 -42.91 -4.54 -27.02
C THR A 517 -42.98 -3.81 -25.68
N LEU A 518 -42.20 -4.23 -24.68
CA LEU A 518 -42.09 -3.57 -23.37
C LEU A 518 -41.07 -2.41 -23.39
N ALA A 519 -41.43 -1.30 -24.01
CA ALA A 519 -40.57 -0.11 -24.18
C ALA A 519 -40.76 0.99 -23.11
N SER A 520 -41.47 0.70 -22.02
CA SER A 520 -41.79 1.72 -21.00
C SER A 520 -40.55 2.13 -20.19
N GLY A 521 -40.24 3.43 -20.16
CA GLY A 521 -39.15 3.99 -19.35
C GLY A 521 -37.79 3.36 -19.64
N SER A 522 -37.12 2.84 -18.60
CA SER A 522 -35.78 2.24 -18.72
C SER A 522 -35.80 0.71 -18.90
N HIS A 523 -36.96 0.06 -19.11
CA HIS A 523 -37.07 -1.39 -19.27
C HIS A 523 -36.23 -1.91 -20.44
N ALA A 524 -36.32 -1.28 -21.62
CA ALA A 524 -35.56 -1.70 -22.80
C ALA A 524 -34.05 -1.79 -22.52
N LYS A 525 -33.48 -0.86 -21.74
CA LYS A 525 -32.06 -0.87 -21.38
C LYS A 525 -31.70 -2.01 -20.43
N HIS A 526 -32.56 -2.34 -19.47
CA HIS A 526 -32.30 -3.42 -18.51
C HIS A 526 -32.52 -4.80 -19.13
N LEU A 527 -33.58 -4.97 -19.92
CA LEU A 527 -33.88 -6.21 -20.64
C LEU A 527 -32.78 -6.55 -21.67
N GLN A 528 -32.24 -5.54 -22.39
CA GLN A 528 -31.10 -5.72 -23.28
C GLN A 528 -29.81 -6.15 -22.55
N LYS A 529 -29.68 -5.86 -21.25
CA LYS A 529 -28.53 -6.25 -20.40
C LYS A 529 -28.75 -7.62 -19.73
N GLY A 530 -29.84 -8.32 -20.07
CA GLY A 530 -30.17 -9.63 -19.55
C GLY A 530 -30.84 -9.63 -18.18
N ALA A 531 -31.30 -8.47 -17.68
CA ALA A 531 -32.10 -8.42 -16.47
C ALA A 531 -33.44 -9.12 -16.70
N GLY A 532 -33.76 -10.04 -15.82
CA GLY A 532 -35.01 -10.77 -15.81
C GLY A 532 -36.12 -10.04 -15.06
N CYS A 533 -37.37 -10.42 -15.32
CA CYS A 533 -38.53 -9.83 -14.64
C CYS A 533 -38.44 -10.03 -13.11
N ALA A 534 -38.02 -11.23 -12.69
CA ALA A 534 -37.85 -11.58 -11.28
C ALA A 534 -36.71 -10.81 -10.57
N ASP A 535 -35.77 -10.21 -11.32
CA ASP A 535 -34.68 -9.42 -10.73
C ASP A 535 -35.19 -8.12 -10.09
N CYS A 536 -36.32 -7.59 -10.58
CA CYS A 536 -36.95 -6.36 -10.09
C CYS A 536 -38.36 -6.57 -9.52
N HIS A 537 -39.04 -7.65 -9.93
CA HIS A 537 -40.42 -7.95 -9.57
C HIS A 537 -40.55 -9.31 -8.87
N SER A 538 -39.59 -9.71 -8.03
CA SER A 538 -39.58 -11.02 -7.33
C SER A 538 -40.83 -11.32 -6.49
N ALA A 539 -41.58 -10.29 -6.07
CA ALA A 539 -42.86 -10.47 -5.36
C ALA A 539 -43.99 -11.00 -6.28
N THR A 540 -43.86 -10.79 -7.60
CA THR A 540 -44.90 -11.11 -8.59
C THR A 540 -44.40 -12.04 -9.71
N ALA A 541 -43.11 -12.01 -10.04
CA ALA A 541 -42.46 -12.82 -11.06
C ALA A 541 -41.45 -13.82 -10.44
N LYS A 542 -41.63 -15.11 -10.74
CA LYS A 542 -40.72 -16.20 -10.34
C LYS A 542 -39.61 -16.41 -11.37
N THR A 543 -39.93 -16.26 -12.65
CA THR A 543 -38.97 -16.25 -13.77
C THR A 543 -39.38 -15.16 -14.75
N ASN A 544 -38.66 -15.05 -15.87
CA ASN A 544 -39.00 -14.09 -16.94
C ASN A 544 -40.32 -14.42 -17.66
N THR A 545 -40.88 -15.61 -17.40
CA THR A 545 -42.07 -16.11 -18.09
C THR A 545 -43.12 -16.65 -17.13
N THR A 546 -42.83 -16.75 -15.83
CA THR A 546 -43.75 -17.33 -14.83
C THR A 546 -43.96 -16.40 -13.64
N LEU A 547 -45.20 -16.33 -13.17
CA LEU A 547 -45.61 -15.56 -12.01
C LEU A 547 -45.42 -16.36 -10.71
N VAL A 548 -45.31 -15.66 -9.58
CA VAL A 548 -45.35 -16.28 -8.25
C VAL A 548 -46.80 -16.70 -7.96
N ALA A 549 -47.01 -18.00 -7.73
CA ALA A 549 -48.33 -18.54 -7.40
C ALA A 549 -48.86 -17.90 -6.10
N ASN A 550 -50.11 -17.42 -6.13
CA ASN A 550 -50.77 -16.72 -5.03
C ASN A 550 -50.08 -15.41 -4.57
N GLY A 551 -49.27 -14.77 -5.42
CA GLY A 551 -48.64 -13.46 -5.16
C GLY A 551 -49.55 -12.26 -5.41
N ALA A 552 -49.10 -11.05 -5.02
CA ALA A 552 -49.87 -9.78 -5.09
C ALA A 552 -50.20 -9.28 -6.51
N HIS A 553 -49.88 -10.03 -7.56
CA HIS A 553 -49.93 -9.60 -8.96
C HIS A 553 -51.33 -9.20 -9.50
N MET A 554 -52.41 -9.44 -8.74
CA MET A 554 -53.80 -9.25 -9.19
C MET A 554 -54.43 -7.92 -8.74
N ASP A 555 -53.70 -7.03 -8.07
CA ASP A 555 -54.22 -5.76 -7.53
C ASP A 555 -53.98 -4.53 -8.43
N SER A 556 -53.33 -4.72 -9.59
CA SER A 556 -52.96 -3.67 -10.56
C SER A 556 -51.97 -2.62 -10.06
N ALA A 557 -51.35 -2.83 -8.89
CA ALA A 557 -50.25 -2.00 -8.44
C ALA A 557 -48.92 -2.41 -9.12
N VAL A 558 -47.92 -1.52 -9.08
CA VAL A 558 -46.59 -1.76 -9.65
C VAL A 558 -45.63 -2.12 -8.51
N GLU A 559 -45.46 -3.40 -8.23
CA GLU A 559 -44.58 -3.87 -7.17
C GLU A 559 -43.14 -3.99 -7.69
N VAL A 560 -42.32 -3.00 -7.39
CA VAL A 560 -40.88 -3.08 -7.65
C VAL A 560 -40.17 -3.55 -6.38
N ASN A 561 -40.05 -4.87 -6.25
CA ASN A 561 -39.31 -5.52 -5.18
C ASN A 561 -38.62 -6.78 -5.73
N GLY A 562 -37.29 -6.78 -5.77
CA GLY A 562 -36.51 -7.74 -6.53
C GLY A 562 -35.31 -8.28 -5.77
N SER A 563 -34.89 -9.51 -6.08
CA SER A 563 -33.73 -10.15 -5.44
C SER A 563 -32.42 -9.38 -5.66
N ARG A 564 -32.37 -8.54 -6.70
CA ARG A 564 -31.22 -7.68 -7.02
C ARG A 564 -31.43 -6.21 -6.65
N LEU A 565 -32.57 -5.85 -6.06
CA LEU A 565 -32.95 -4.48 -5.74
C LEU A 565 -33.01 -4.30 -4.22
N ALA A 566 -32.21 -3.39 -3.67
CA ALA A 566 -32.26 -3.06 -2.24
C ALA A 566 -33.46 -2.16 -1.89
N GLY A 567 -33.96 -1.41 -2.87
CA GLY A 567 -35.16 -0.56 -2.76
C GLY A 567 -35.28 0.41 -3.93
N MET A 568 -36.50 0.89 -4.16
CA MET A 568 -36.80 1.98 -5.09
C MET A 568 -37.39 3.16 -4.30
N SER A 569 -36.86 4.36 -4.49
CA SER A 569 -37.37 5.57 -3.87
C SER A 569 -38.67 6.05 -4.54
N SER A 570 -39.39 6.95 -3.87
CA SER A 570 -40.53 7.66 -4.45
C SER A 570 -40.17 8.45 -5.71
N ASN A 571 -38.91 8.87 -5.86
CA ASN A 571 -38.39 9.55 -7.04
C ASN A 571 -37.91 8.58 -8.13
N LYS A 572 -38.20 7.28 -8.01
CA LYS A 572 -37.81 6.22 -8.95
C LYS A 572 -36.29 6.09 -9.10
N THR A 573 -35.52 6.45 -8.08
CA THR A 573 -34.10 6.09 -7.97
C THR A 573 -34.00 4.73 -7.30
N CYS A 574 -33.04 3.89 -7.70
CA CYS A 574 -32.90 2.56 -7.13
C CYS A 574 -31.45 2.23 -6.77
N THR A 575 -31.31 1.46 -5.69
CA THR A 575 -30.03 0.88 -5.28
C THR A 575 -30.06 -0.61 -5.59
N SER A 576 -29.05 -1.10 -6.29
CA SER A 576 -28.95 -2.51 -6.69
C SER A 576 -27.51 -3.00 -6.59
N ALA A 577 -27.30 -4.31 -6.79
CA ALA A 577 -25.94 -4.85 -6.95
C ALA A 577 -25.18 -4.24 -8.15
N CYS A 578 -25.89 -3.64 -9.10
CA CYS A 578 -25.33 -2.94 -10.26
C CYS A 578 -25.26 -1.40 -10.07
N HIS A 579 -26.05 -0.84 -9.14
CA HIS A 579 -26.14 0.59 -8.80
C HIS A 579 -25.70 0.82 -7.35
N LEU A 580 -24.47 0.38 -7.04
CA LEU A 580 -23.95 0.30 -5.67
C LEU A 580 -23.63 1.67 -5.04
N ALA A 581 -23.06 2.59 -5.83
CA ALA A 581 -22.56 3.87 -5.33
C ALA A 581 -23.30 5.10 -5.90
N ALA A 582 -23.93 4.94 -7.06
CA ALA A 582 -24.79 5.95 -7.68
C ALA A 582 -26.20 5.37 -7.78
N THR A 583 -27.21 6.20 -7.51
CA THR A 583 -28.63 5.84 -7.58
C THR A 583 -29.27 6.56 -8.77
N PRO A 584 -28.98 6.12 -10.02
CA PRO A 584 -29.53 6.76 -11.21
C PRO A 584 -31.06 6.70 -11.18
N GLN A 585 -31.67 7.71 -11.78
CA GLN A 585 -33.13 7.86 -11.78
C GLN A 585 -33.73 7.14 -12.98
N TRP A 586 -34.70 6.26 -12.73
CA TRP A 586 -35.42 5.53 -13.77
C TRP A 586 -36.11 6.50 -14.74
N GLY A 587 -35.79 6.37 -16.03
CA GLY A 587 -36.27 7.26 -17.09
C GLY A 587 -35.43 8.51 -17.35
N VAL A 588 -34.32 8.77 -16.63
CA VAL A 588 -33.47 9.96 -16.84
C VAL A 588 -32.04 9.57 -17.25
N ALA A 589 -31.75 9.66 -18.55
CA ALA A 589 -30.50 9.17 -19.14
C ALA A 589 -29.22 9.84 -18.61
N SER A 590 -29.26 11.14 -18.26
CA SER A 590 -28.09 11.89 -17.79
C SER A 590 -27.53 11.38 -16.45
N THR A 591 -28.34 10.71 -15.64
CA THR A 591 -27.92 10.18 -14.34
C THR A 591 -27.05 8.92 -14.44
N GLY A 592 -26.95 8.31 -15.63
CA GLY A 592 -26.16 7.11 -15.91
C GLY A 592 -24.93 7.31 -16.81
N ALA A 593 -24.41 8.54 -16.96
CA ALA A 593 -23.26 8.83 -17.82
C ALA A 593 -21.90 8.41 -17.22
N CYS A 594 -20.87 8.24 -18.06
CA CYS A 594 -19.50 7.95 -17.58
C CYS A 594 -19.01 9.06 -16.61
N GLY A 595 -18.43 8.65 -15.48
CA GLY A 595 -17.98 9.58 -14.43
C GLY A 595 -19.03 9.91 -13.35
N THR A 596 -20.32 9.61 -13.57
CA THR A 596 -21.34 9.72 -12.49
C THR A 596 -21.31 8.52 -11.56
N CYS A 597 -20.87 7.35 -12.04
CA CYS A 597 -20.69 6.14 -11.24
C CYS A 597 -19.26 5.97 -10.71
N HIS A 598 -18.24 6.32 -11.50
CA HIS A 598 -16.82 6.20 -11.15
C HIS A 598 -16.12 7.57 -11.21
N GLY A 599 -16.54 8.51 -10.37
CA GLY A 599 -15.90 9.83 -10.29
C GLY A 599 -14.44 9.72 -9.86
N THR A 600 -13.51 10.22 -10.67
CA THR A 600 -12.09 10.34 -10.29
C THR A 600 -11.99 11.40 -9.20
N VAL A 601 -11.94 10.97 -7.95
CA VAL A 601 -11.70 11.89 -6.83
C VAL A 601 -10.31 12.53 -6.94
N PRO A 602 -10.17 13.79 -6.51
CA PRO A 602 -8.89 14.49 -6.42
C PRO A 602 -8.04 14.04 -5.21
N SER A 603 -8.18 12.79 -4.73
CA SER A 603 -7.40 12.28 -3.60
C SER A 603 -7.20 10.75 -3.68
N PRO A 604 -6.04 10.22 -3.24
CA PRO A 604 -5.85 8.79 -3.03
C PRO A 604 -6.88 8.23 -2.04
N GLY A 605 -7.60 7.16 -2.40
CA GLY A 605 -8.39 6.35 -1.46
C GLY A 605 -9.93 6.38 -1.56
N SER A 606 -10.55 6.79 -2.66
CA SER A 606 -12.01 6.63 -2.82
C SER A 606 -12.41 5.21 -3.22
N ALA A 607 -13.62 4.82 -2.83
CA ALA A 607 -14.17 3.47 -2.91
C ALA A 607 -14.39 2.90 -4.33
N LEU A 608 -14.36 3.70 -5.40
CA LEU A 608 -14.68 3.22 -6.76
C LEU A 608 -13.53 3.25 -7.78
N ILE A 609 -12.48 4.04 -7.54
CA ILE A 609 -11.21 4.01 -8.30
C ILE A 609 -10.07 4.29 -7.32
N ALA A 610 -9.64 3.27 -6.58
CA ALA A 610 -8.62 3.39 -5.53
C ALA A 610 -7.20 3.11 -6.04
N SER A 611 -6.77 3.73 -7.15
CA SER A 611 -5.36 3.62 -7.58
C SER A 611 -4.69 4.99 -7.50
N GLY A 612 -3.45 5.04 -7.01
CA GLY A 612 -2.66 6.27 -7.05
C GLY A 612 -2.43 6.78 -8.49
N ALA A 613 -2.44 5.90 -9.50
CA ALA A 613 -2.19 6.31 -10.89
C ALA A 613 -3.36 7.08 -11.51
N HIS A 614 -4.61 6.75 -11.20
CA HIS A 614 -5.76 7.53 -11.67
C HIS A 614 -5.71 8.98 -11.16
N PHE A 615 -5.28 9.21 -9.91
CA PHE A 615 -5.04 10.57 -9.41
C PHE A 615 -3.96 11.30 -10.24
N ALA A 616 -2.83 10.64 -10.50
CA ALA A 616 -1.75 11.20 -11.31
C ALA A 616 -2.17 11.53 -12.76
N HIS A 617 -3.09 10.75 -13.32
CA HIS A 617 -3.48 10.88 -14.73
C HIS A 617 -4.74 11.71 -14.94
N PHE A 618 -5.65 11.85 -13.97
CA PHE A 618 -6.95 12.50 -14.16
C PHE A 618 -7.26 13.62 -13.15
N SER A 619 -6.42 13.84 -12.13
CA SER A 619 -6.66 14.91 -11.16
C SER A 619 -6.62 16.29 -11.83
N SER A 620 -7.54 17.17 -11.40
CA SER A 620 -7.60 18.59 -11.78
C SER A 620 -7.02 19.52 -10.72
N SER A 621 -6.47 19.00 -9.62
CA SER A 621 -5.90 19.84 -8.55
C SER A 621 -4.63 20.57 -9.00
N ALA A 622 -4.47 21.83 -8.58
CA ALA A 622 -3.30 22.67 -8.86
C ALA A 622 -1.98 22.13 -8.26
N THR A 623 -2.06 21.19 -7.31
CA THR A 623 -0.92 20.49 -6.69
C THR A 623 -0.77 19.06 -7.19
N SER A 624 -1.29 18.77 -8.40
CA SER A 624 -1.23 17.42 -8.99
C SER A 624 -0.01 17.27 -9.91
N TYR A 625 0.51 16.06 -9.97
CA TYR A 625 1.58 15.64 -10.86
C TYR A 625 1.00 14.78 -12.00
N GLY A 626 1.60 14.84 -13.20
CA GLY A 626 1.22 13.97 -14.34
C GLY A 626 0.46 14.67 -15.49
N PRO A 627 -0.10 13.91 -16.45
CA PRO A 627 -0.63 14.44 -17.72
C PRO A 627 -2.05 15.02 -17.68
N MET A 628 -2.84 14.80 -16.63
CA MET A 628 -4.18 15.40 -16.41
C MET A 628 -5.18 15.21 -17.58
N LEU A 629 -5.41 13.96 -17.98
CA LEU A 629 -6.46 13.51 -18.90
C LEU A 629 -7.87 13.89 -18.43
N THR A 630 -8.80 14.01 -19.38
CA THR A 630 -10.18 14.44 -19.13
C THR A 630 -11.02 13.34 -18.46
N GLN A 631 -11.79 13.70 -17.44
CA GLN A 631 -12.55 12.75 -16.60
C GLN A 631 -13.88 12.27 -17.22
N THR A 632 -14.37 12.96 -18.25
CA THR A 632 -15.69 12.70 -18.88
C THR A 632 -15.60 12.11 -20.29
N SER A 633 -14.38 11.99 -20.85
CA SER A 633 -14.17 11.50 -22.21
C SER A 633 -13.91 9.99 -22.22
N VAL A 634 -14.72 9.26 -23.00
CA VAL A 634 -14.54 7.81 -23.22
C VAL A 634 -13.15 7.52 -23.81
N THR A 635 -12.63 8.39 -24.69
CA THR A 635 -11.30 8.25 -25.29
C THR A 635 -10.18 8.32 -24.25
N SER A 636 -10.34 9.12 -23.19
CA SER A 636 -9.36 9.21 -22.11
C SER A 636 -9.31 7.93 -21.26
N CYS A 637 -10.44 7.25 -21.07
CA CYS A 637 -10.48 5.95 -20.40
C CYS A 637 -9.97 4.82 -21.31
N GLN A 638 -10.30 4.86 -22.60
CA GLN A 638 -9.86 3.89 -23.62
C GLN A 638 -8.35 3.84 -23.81
N ALA A 639 -7.63 4.90 -23.42
CA ALA A 639 -6.18 4.91 -23.38
C ALA A 639 -5.63 3.78 -22.51
N CYS A 640 -6.32 3.38 -21.44
CA CYS A 640 -5.85 2.35 -20.49
C CYS A 640 -6.79 1.15 -20.37
N HIS A 641 -8.07 1.33 -20.68
CA HIS A 641 -9.10 0.30 -20.54
C HIS A 641 -9.60 -0.18 -21.91
N SER A 642 -9.78 -1.49 -22.03
CA SER A 642 -10.39 -2.11 -23.21
C SER A 642 -11.92 -1.92 -23.19
N ASN A 643 -12.38 -0.68 -23.13
CA ASN A 643 -13.81 -0.38 -23.15
C ASN A 643 -14.25 -0.05 -24.57
N SER A 644 -15.06 -0.91 -25.19
CA SER A 644 -15.68 -0.67 -26.50
C SER A 644 -16.82 0.38 -26.47
N GLY A 645 -17.00 1.06 -25.33
CA GLY A 645 -18.08 2.00 -25.06
C GLY A 645 -19.20 1.34 -24.25
N ASP A 646 -20.07 2.15 -23.65
CA ASP A 646 -21.37 1.63 -23.17
C ASP A 646 -22.23 1.36 -24.42
N PRO A 647 -22.63 0.10 -24.71
CA PRO A 647 -22.79 -1.02 -23.77
C PRO A 647 -21.89 -2.25 -24.01
N SER A 648 -20.77 -2.36 -23.28
CA SER A 648 -19.97 -3.60 -23.21
C SER A 648 -20.38 -4.52 -22.04
N PRO A 649 -20.63 -5.84 -22.26
CA PRO A 649 -20.86 -6.83 -21.19
C PRO A 649 -19.71 -6.93 -20.18
N ALA A 650 -18.50 -6.57 -20.59
CA ALA A 650 -17.32 -6.62 -19.75
C ALA A 650 -17.35 -5.54 -18.64
N HIS A 651 -18.04 -4.42 -18.87
CA HIS A 651 -18.17 -3.35 -17.87
C HIS A 651 -19.07 -3.72 -16.68
N VAL A 652 -20.01 -4.66 -16.84
CA VAL A 652 -21.03 -4.99 -15.81
C VAL A 652 -20.69 -6.25 -15.00
N ASN A 653 -19.59 -6.94 -15.30
CA ASN A 653 -19.19 -8.17 -14.60
C ASN A 653 -18.33 -7.91 -13.34
N GLY A 654 -18.02 -6.64 -13.03
CA GLY A 654 -17.20 -6.23 -11.89
C GLY A 654 -15.69 -6.45 -12.05
N VAL A 655 -15.22 -6.81 -13.24
CA VAL A 655 -13.80 -6.96 -13.60
C VAL A 655 -13.31 -5.71 -14.31
N VAL A 656 -12.08 -5.28 -14.01
CA VAL A 656 -11.45 -4.14 -14.67
C VAL A 656 -10.69 -4.64 -15.91
N ASP A 657 -11.20 -4.32 -17.11
CA ASP A 657 -10.54 -4.68 -18.36
C ASP A 657 -9.44 -3.67 -18.74
N PHE A 658 -8.22 -4.15 -18.90
CA PHE A 658 -7.06 -3.34 -19.27
C PHE A 658 -6.71 -3.52 -20.74
N ASN A 659 -6.21 -2.46 -21.37
CA ASN A 659 -5.66 -2.51 -22.72
C ASN A 659 -4.34 -3.29 -22.71
N ILE A 660 -4.39 -4.56 -23.11
CA ILE A 660 -3.24 -5.47 -23.14
C ILE A 660 -2.11 -4.99 -24.06
N GLY A 661 -2.41 -4.13 -25.05
CA GLY A 661 -1.44 -3.53 -25.96
C GLY A 661 -0.43 -2.61 -25.28
N LEU A 662 -0.68 -2.21 -24.03
CA LEU A 662 0.24 -1.42 -23.20
C LEU A 662 1.26 -2.28 -22.42
N GLY A 663 1.30 -3.60 -22.61
CA GLY A 663 2.20 -4.50 -21.91
C GLY A 663 1.86 -4.65 -20.41
N TYR A 664 0.59 -4.52 -20.07
CA TYR A 664 0.07 -4.65 -18.71
C TYR A 664 -0.16 -6.12 -18.31
N LEU A 665 0.28 -6.51 -17.11
CA LEU A 665 0.04 -7.83 -16.54
C LEU A 665 -1.03 -7.73 -15.43
N SER A 666 -1.86 -8.77 -15.28
CA SER A 666 -2.96 -8.85 -14.30
C SER A 666 -2.55 -8.62 -12.84
N ALA A 667 -1.24 -8.59 -12.54
CA ALA A 667 -0.66 -8.29 -11.23
C ALA A 667 -0.48 -6.78 -10.94
N GLY A 668 -1.02 -5.87 -11.77
CA GLY A 668 -0.93 -4.42 -11.52
C GLY A 668 0.37 -3.76 -11.96
N THR A 669 1.23 -4.51 -12.66
CA THR A 669 2.55 -4.07 -13.13
C THR A 669 2.68 -4.25 -14.63
N GLY A 670 3.30 -3.29 -15.31
CA GLY A 670 3.44 -3.29 -16.77
C GLY A 670 4.48 -2.28 -17.23
N THR A 671 4.86 -2.31 -18.52
CA THR A 671 5.73 -1.26 -19.08
C THR A 671 4.95 -0.01 -19.45
N CYS A 672 3.62 -0.09 -19.69
CA CYS A 672 2.77 1.05 -20.06
C CYS A 672 3.34 1.84 -21.26
N THR A 673 3.91 1.11 -22.22
CA THR A 673 4.59 1.63 -23.41
C THR A 673 3.54 2.15 -24.42
N PRO A 674 3.78 3.28 -25.12
CA PRO A 674 5.02 4.06 -25.20
C PRO A 674 5.24 5.11 -24.11
N CYS A 675 4.26 5.34 -23.24
CA CYS A 675 4.27 6.45 -22.28
C CYS A 675 5.32 6.29 -21.18
N HIS A 676 5.53 5.05 -20.73
CA HIS A 676 6.61 4.69 -19.81
C HIS A 676 7.55 3.70 -20.51
N GLN A 677 8.85 3.96 -20.42
CA GLN A 677 9.89 3.11 -21.02
C GLN A 677 10.52 2.14 -20.01
N GLN A 678 10.22 2.33 -18.72
CA GLN A 678 10.59 1.43 -17.64
C GLN A 678 9.34 0.76 -17.05
N ARG A 679 9.50 -0.42 -16.43
CA ARG A 679 8.40 -1.09 -15.75
C ARG A 679 7.92 -0.23 -14.58
N VAL A 680 6.64 0.10 -14.59
CA VAL A 680 5.97 0.89 -13.56
C VAL A 680 4.78 0.13 -12.99
N SER A 681 4.42 0.46 -11.76
CA SER A 681 3.27 -0.12 -11.08
C SER A 681 2.10 0.86 -11.13
N TRP A 682 0.96 0.41 -11.65
CA TRP A 682 -0.24 1.23 -11.78
C TRP A 682 -0.90 1.50 -10.42
N THR A 683 -0.65 0.65 -9.43
CA THR A 683 -1.24 0.80 -8.09
C THR A 683 -0.53 1.87 -7.24
N SER A 684 0.73 2.20 -7.57
CA SER A 684 1.61 3.02 -6.73
C SER A 684 1.47 4.53 -6.91
N GLY A 685 0.87 5.00 -8.00
CA GLY A 685 0.73 6.44 -8.30
C GLY A 685 2.01 7.10 -8.80
N ALA A 686 2.59 8.02 -8.02
CA ALA A 686 3.76 8.81 -8.43
C ALA A 686 4.97 7.92 -8.74
N VAL A 687 5.46 7.99 -9.97
CA VAL A 687 6.70 7.32 -10.41
C VAL A 687 7.94 8.04 -9.90
N THR A 688 9.09 7.36 -9.90
CA THR A 688 10.38 7.99 -9.59
C THR A 688 10.78 8.93 -10.72
N CYS A 689 11.53 9.99 -10.41
CA CYS A 689 12.02 10.92 -11.44
C CYS A 689 12.90 10.19 -12.45
N GLU A 690 13.71 9.28 -11.93
CA GLU A 690 14.68 8.46 -12.63
C GLU A 690 14.01 7.53 -13.65
N SER A 691 12.79 7.07 -13.39
CA SER A 691 12.04 6.23 -14.34
C SER A 691 11.80 6.91 -15.70
N CYS A 692 11.81 8.24 -15.73
CA CYS A 692 11.67 9.03 -16.94
C CYS A 692 13.00 9.60 -17.43
N HIS A 693 13.88 9.98 -16.50
CA HIS A 693 15.05 10.81 -16.77
C HIS A 693 16.39 10.05 -16.80
N THR A 694 16.42 8.72 -16.64
CA THR A 694 17.67 7.92 -16.72
C THR A 694 17.48 6.67 -17.58
N GLY A 695 18.59 6.16 -18.13
CA GLY A 695 18.57 4.99 -19.01
C GLY A 695 17.80 5.26 -20.31
N THR A 696 16.84 4.39 -20.65
CA THR A 696 15.91 4.64 -21.77
C THR A 696 14.91 5.73 -21.39
N LEU A 697 15.09 6.92 -21.96
CA LEU A 697 14.29 8.10 -21.65
C LEU A 697 12.83 7.92 -22.07
N SER A 698 11.91 8.27 -21.17
CA SER A 698 10.48 8.19 -21.48
C SER A 698 10.06 9.28 -22.48
N VAL A 699 9.15 8.94 -23.41
CA VAL A 699 8.66 9.85 -24.46
C VAL A 699 7.16 10.03 -24.28
N ILE A 700 6.72 11.28 -24.07
CA ILE A 700 5.30 11.62 -23.89
C ILE A 700 4.92 12.62 -24.97
N ASN A 701 3.90 12.29 -25.78
CA ASN A 701 3.45 13.10 -26.92
C ASN A 701 4.59 13.50 -27.88
N GLY A 702 5.54 12.60 -28.13
CA GLY A 702 6.70 12.84 -29.02
C GLY A 702 7.84 13.65 -28.39
N VAL A 703 7.71 14.09 -27.14
CA VAL A 703 8.78 14.81 -26.42
C VAL A 703 9.52 13.84 -25.50
N ALA A 704 10.82 13.65 -25.77
CA ALA A 704 11.69 12.85 -24.92
C ALA A 704 12.05 13.60 -23.62
N ALA A 705 12.00 12.90 -22.49
CA ALA A 705 12.48 13.43 -21.22
C ALA A 705 13.98 13.75 -21.30
N GLN A 706 14.41 14.81 -20.62
CA GLN A 706 15.83 15.17 -20.56
C GLN A 706 16.62 14.13 -19.75
N ASP A 707 17.81 13.75 -20.20
CA ASP A 707 18.68 12.84 -19.44
C ASP A 707 19.25 13.53 -18.20
N LYS A 708 19.12 12.86 -17.05
CA LYS A 708 19.61 13.25 -15.72
C LYS A 708 20.40 12.13 -15.04
N GLY A 709 20.88 11.14 -15.80
CA GLY A 709 21.64 10.00 -15.28
C GLY A 709 22.94 10.37 -14.57
N LEU A 710 23.50 11.55 -14.87
CA LEU A 710 24.70 12.06 -14.22
C LEU A 710 24.42 12.84 -12.92
N ALA A 711 23.16 13.07 -12.54
CA ALA A 711 22.83 13.92 -11.40
C ALA A 711 23.39 13.39 -10.07
N ALA A 712 23.35 12.06 -9.88
CA ALA A 712 23.84 11.41 -8.67
C ALA A 712 25.37 11.36 -8.58
N THR A 713 26.10 11.34 -9.70
CA THR A 713 27.54 11.08 -9.73
C THR A 713 28.38 12.30 -10.10
N ARG A 714 27.83 13.20 -10.92
CA ARG A 714 28.53 14.39 -11.44
C ARG A 714 27.76 15.70 -11.26
N GLY A 715 26.49 15.63 -10.86
CA GLY A 715 25.68 16.79 -10.47
C GLY A 715 25.70 17.05 -8.97
N HIS A 716 24.75 17.86 -8.48
CA HIS A 716 24.61 18.16 -7.05
C HIS A 716 24.24 16.93 -6.19
N GLY A 717 23.75 15.84 -6.80
CA GLY A 717 23.53 14.56 -6.11
C GLY A 717 24.82 13.94 -5.57
N ALA A 718 25.97 14.19 -6.21
CA ALA A 718 27.27 13.74 -5.71
C ALA A 718 27.65 14.43 -4.39
N ALA A 719 27.09 15.61 -4.12
CA ALA A 719 27.21 16.34 -2.86
C ALA A 719 26.07 16.00 -1.86
N GLY A 720 25.34 14.91 -2.08
CA GLY A 720 24.28 14.44 -1.20
C GLY A 720 22.94 15.17 -1.35
N LYS A 721 22.74 15.98 -2.40
CA LYS A 721 21.45 16.65 -2.66
C LYS A 721 20.58 15.81 -3.60
N GLY A 722 19.56 15.16 -3.04
CA GLY A 722 18.56 14.43 -3.84
C GLY A 722 17.65 15.37 -4.62
N CYS A 723 16.94 14.84 -5.63
CA CYS A 723 16.03 15.57 -6.53
C CYS A 723 15.07 16.51 -5.79
N LEU A 724 14.52 16.04 -4.66
CA LEU A 724 13.52 16.78 -3.87
C LEU A 724 14.10 17.93 -3.04
N SER A 725 15.43 18.09 -3.01
CA SER A 725 16.07 19.26 -2.38
C SER A 725 15.83 20.55 -3.17
N CYS A 726 15.57 20.41 -4.47
CA CYS A 726 15.32 21.53 -5.37
C CYS A 726 13.94 21.44 -6.02
N HIS A 727 13.41 20.22 -6.19
CA HIS A 727 12.17 20.00 -6.90
C HIS A 727 11.03 19.55 -5.98
N ASP A 728 9.88 20.20 -6.10
CA ASP A 728 8.64 19.74 -5.50
C ASP A 728 8.08 18.55 -6.29
N ARG A 729 7.81 17.45 -5.58
CA ARG A 729 7.25 16.23 -6.14
C ARG A 729 5.84 16.42 -6.70
N ASN A 730 5.09 17.38 -6.16
CA ASN A 730 3.66 17.57 -6.42
C ASN A 730 3.38 18.69 -7.43
N GLN A 731 4.41 19.42 -7.88
CA GLN A 731 4.27 20.45 -8.90
C GLN A 731 4.09 19.83 -10.30
N ARG A 732 3.39 20.57 -11.16
CA ARG A 732 3.17 20.19 -12.56
C ARG A 732 4.51 20.14 -13.30
N HIS A 733 4.79 19.01 -13.95
CA HIS A 733 6.06 18.76 -14.67
C HIS A 733 5.85 18.50 -16.17
N ILE A 734 4.69 17.99 -16.58
CA ILE A 734 4.36 17.70 -17.98
C ILE A 734 3.52 18.88 -18.54
N GLY A 735 4.10 19.63 -19.49
CA GLY A 735 3.45 20.81 -20.10
C GLY A 735 4.15 22.17 -19.88
N GLY A 736 5.41 22.19 -19.41
CA GLY A 736 6.28 23.37 -19.48
C GLY A 736 6.47 24.19 -18.19
N ALA A 737 5.90 23.79 -17.06
CA ALA A 737 6.17 24.41 -15.77
C ALA A 737 7.37 23.74 -15.06
N GLY A 738 8.27 24.56 -14.49
CA GLY A 738 9.37 24.07 -13.66
C GLY A 738 8.85 23.65 -12.28
N ARG A 739 9.26 22.49 -11.79
CA ARG A 739 8.82 21.94 -10.50
C ARG A 739 9.69 22.38 -9.31
N LEU A 740 10.19 23.62 -9.27
CA LEU A 740 11.06 24.07 -8.17
C LEU A 740 10.26 24.22 -6.87
N ILE A 741 10.89 23.91 -5.73
CA ILE A 741 10.29 24.18 -4.41
C ILE A 741 10.10 25.68 -4.19
N ALA A 742 9.13 26.08 -3.36
CA ALA A 742 8.76 27.48 -3.17
C ALA A 742 9.94 28.45 -2.85
N PRO A 743 10.97 28.08 -2.05
CA PRO A 743 12.13 28.96 -1.84
C PRO A 743 13.00 29.21 -3.07
N LEU A 744 12.86 28.40 -4.12
CA LEU A 744 13.67 28.43 -5.34
C LEU A 744 12.87 28.93 -6.56
N THR A 745 11.73 29.59 -6.38
CA THR A 745 10.94 30.17 -7.50
C THR A 745 11.32 31.63 -7.80
N VAL A 746 12.54 32.04 -7.46
CA VAL A 746 13.10 33.38 -7.66
C VAL A 746 13.83 33.48 -9.01
N SER A 747 14.56 34.55 -9.28
CA SER A 747 15.40 34.62 -10.49
C SER A 747 16.51 33.55 -10.44
N PHE A 748 16.83 32.92 -11.57
CA PHE A 748 17.74 31.74 -11.65
C PHE A 748 19.03 31.84 -10.82
N ASN A 749 19.72 32.99 -10.83
CA ASN A 749 20.94 33.15 -10.05
C ASN A 749 20.66 33.21 -8.54
N ALA A 750 19.54 33.83 -8.14
CA ALA A 750 19.12 33.87 -6.73
C ALA A 750 18.75 32.48 -6.20
N GLU A 751 18.24 31.58 -7.06
CA GLU A 751 18.01 30.17 -6.69
C GLU A 751 19.31 29.49 -6.28
N CYS A 752 20.40 29.75 -7.01
CA CYS A 752 21.72 29.18 -6.72
C CYS A 752 22.30 29.76 -5.42
N SER A 753 22.15 31.07 -5.20
CA SER A 753 22.62 31.76 -4.00
C SER A 753 21.99 31.23 -2.71
N TYR A 754 20.79 30.64 -2.76
CA TYR A 754 20.14 30.02 -1.61
C TYR A 754 21.05 28.99 -0.90
N CYS A 755 21.81 28.21 -1.68
CA CYS A 755 22.79 27.28 -1.15
C CYS A 755 24.22 27.85 -1.18
N HIS A 756 24.59 28.54 -2.26
CA HIS A 756 25.96 28.97 -2.49
C HIS A 756 26.41 30.18 -1.66
N ASN A 757 25.51 30.83 -0.91
CA ASN A 757 25.86 31.85 0.08
C ASN A 757 25.74 31.34 1.52
N ASN A 758 25.56 30.03 1.72
CA ASN A 758 25.36 29.43 3.03
C ASN A 758 26.50 28.47 3.38
N ALA A 759 27.35 28.88 4.32
CA ALA A 759 28.49 28.10 4.81
C ALA A 759 28.12 26.78 5.50
N ALA A 760 26.86 26.61 5.92
CA ALA A 760 26.36 25.34 6.45
C ALA A 760 25.95 24.35 5.34
N VAL A 761 25.85 24.80 4.09
CA VAL A 761 25.35 23.99 2.96
C VAL A 761 26.48 23.64 1.99
N VAL A 762 27.41 24.55 1.73
CA VAL A 762 28.52 24.33 0.78
C VAL A 762 29.89 24.63 1.41
N GLN A 763 30.93 24.00 0.86
CA GLN A 763 32.32 24.18 1.29
C GLN A 763 32.87 25.56 0.91
N ALA A 764 33.94 26.00 1.59
CA ALA A 764 34.53 27.34 1.43
C ALA A 764 34.89 27.70 -0.02
N ASN A 765 35.31 26.74 -0.84
CA ASN A 765 35.66 26.92 -2.25
C ASN A 765 34.45 27.06 -3.21
N HIS A 766 33.22 26.91 -2.70
CA HIS A 766 31.97 27.06 -3.45
C HIS A 766 31.03 28.10 -2.82
N LEU A 767 31.54 28.88 -1.85
CA LEU A 767 30.81 29.95 -1.17
C LEU A 767 30.98 31.27 -1.92
N ASN A 768 29.90 32.05 -1.96
CA ASN A 768 29.87 33.43 -2.48
C ASN A 768 30.40 33.53 -3.91
N MET A 769 30.02 32.57 -4.76
CA MET A 769 30.41 32.53 -6.16
C MET A 769 29.83 33.73 -6.91
N ALA A 770 30.67 34.42 -7.69
CA ALA A 770 30.24 35.55 -8.49
C ALA A 770 29.69 35.09 -9.85
N SER A 771 28.77 35.87 -10.42
CA SER A 771 28.37 35.77 -11.83
C SER A 771 29.38 36.46 -12.74
N HIS A 772 29.33 36.18 -14.04
CA HIS A 772 30.19 36.81 -15.04
C HIS A 772 29.48 37.97 -15.77
N VAL A 773 30.25 38.79 -16.49
CA VAL A 773 29.74 39.89 -17.32
C VAL A 773 29.40 39.37 -18.72
N THR A 774 28.34 39.90 -19.33
CA THR A 774 27.96 39.57 -20.72
C THR A 774 28.37 40.64 -21.72
N THR A 775 28.68 41.86 -21.23
CA THR A 775 29.10 43.00 -22.04
C THR A 775 30.31 43.69 -21.39
N LYS A 776 31.20 44.25 -22.21
CA LYS A 776 32.40 44.95 -21.73
C LYS A 776 31.98 46.16 -20.89
N GLY A 777 32.34 46.15 -19.60
CA GLY A 777 32.03 47.23 -18.66
C GLY A 777 30.63 47.17 -18.04
N GLY A 778 29.81 46.16 -18.36
CA GLY A 778 28.49 45.97 -17.76
C GLY A 778 28.51 45.24 -16.42
N ASP A 779 27.32 45.03 -15.85
CA ASP A 779 27.13 44.34 -14.59
C ASP A 779 27.31 42.81 -14.71
N ALA A 780 27.64 42.18 -13.58
CA ALA A 780 27.78 40.73 -13.46
C ALA A 780 26.40 40.05 -13.46
N ALA A 781 25.76 39.94 -14.61
CA ALA A 781 24.39 39.43 -14.74
C ALA A 781 24.28 38.07 -15.48
N MET A 782 25.39 37.45 -15.88
CA MET A 782 25.35 36.16 -16.58
C MET A 782 24.69 35.09 -15.71
N ALA A 783 23.77 34.32 -16.30
CA ALA A 783 23.14 33.19 -15.62
C ALA A 783 24.17 32.09 -15.34
N CYS A 784 24.25 31.57 -14.12
CA CYS A 784 25.18 30.48 -13.75
C CYS A 784 24.98 29.25 -14.65
N THR A 785 23.75 29.01 -15.07
CA THR A 785 23.35 27.90 -15.95
C THR A 785 23.84 28.02 -17.40
N THR A 786 24.41 29.17 -17.77
CA THR A 786 25.13 29.35 -19.04
C THR A 786 26.33 28.40 -19.10
N CYS A 787 27.03 28.25 -17.97
CA CYS A 787 28.23 27.43 -17.87
C CYS A 787 27.98 26.11 -17.12
N HIS A 788 27.10 26.09 -16.12
CA HIS A 788 26.90 24.92 -15.26
C HIS A 788 25.56 24.21 -15.54
N ASP A 789 25.56 22.87 -15.61
CA ASP A 789 24.34 22.07 -15.48
C ASP A 789 24.27 21.48 -14.07
N PRO A 790 23.31 21.90 -13.22
CA PRO A 790 23.22 21.39 -11.85
C PRO A 790 23.00 19.87 -11.77
N HIS A 791 22.57 19.22 -12.86
CA HIS A 791 22.40 17.78 -12.97
C HIS A 791 23.67 17.06 -13.45
N GLY A 792 24.76 17.78 -13.65
CA GLY A 792 26.05 17.23 -14.04
C GLY A 792 26.19 16.99 -15.55
N THR A 793 27.44 16.79 -15.93
CA THR A 793 27.90 16.63 -17.31
C THR A 793 29.11 15.71 -17.35
N SER A 794 29.57 15.33 -18.55
CA SER A 794 30.85 14.63 -18.72
C SER A 794 32.09 15.48 -18.41
N ASN A 795 31.95 16.80 -18.29
CA ASN A 795 33.02 17.70 -17.85
C ASN A 795 33.10 17.82 -16.33
N LEU A 796 34.25 18.27 -15.82
CA LEU A 796 34.44 18.60 -14.41
C LEU A 796 33.59 19.81 -14.01
N SER A 797 33.32 19.93 -12.70
CA SER A 797 32.63 21.09 -12.11
C SER A 797 31.29 21.43 -12.77
N GLN A 798 30.54 20.42 -13.20
CA GLN A 798 29.24 20.57 -13.86
C GLN A 798 29.25 21.42 -15.14
N ILE A 799 30.40 21.63 -15.79
CA ILE A 799 30.49 22.51 -16.96
C ILE A 799 29.74 21.90 -18.16
N ARG A 800 28.85 22.68 -18.79
CA ARG A 800 28.09 22.24 -19.97
C ARG A 800 29.01 21.69 -21.05
N THR A 801 28.57 20.61 -21.68
CA THR A 801 29.26 20.04 -22.85
C THR A 801 29.09 20.89 -24.10
N VAL A 802 28.11 21.79 -24.11
CA VAL A 802 27.88 22.75 -25.19
C VAL A 802 27.60 24.13 -24.60
N ILE A 803 28.39 25.12 -25.01
CA ILE A 803 28.23 26.53 -24.64
C ILE A 803 28.26 27.33 -25.95
N ASN A 804 27.27 28.21 -26.16
CA ASN A 804 27.09 28.97 -27.42
C ASN A 804 27.12 28.09 -28.69
N GLY A 805 26.57 26.88 -28.63
CA GLY A 805 26.56 25.95 -29.76
C GLY A 805 27.91 25.30 -30.08
N LYS A 806 28.94 25.50 -29.24
CA LYS A 806 30.26 24.91 -29.37
C LYS A 806 30.47 23.82 -28.32
N SER A 807 31.03 22.69 -28.75
CA SER A 807 31.37 21.59 -27.85
C SER A 807 32.55 21.97 -26.96
N ILE A 808 32.42 21.72 -25.66
CA ILE A 808 33.42 21.99 -24.64
C ILE A 808 33.87 20.69 -24.00
N THR A 809 35.18 20.50 -23.93
CA THR A 809 35.82 19.42 -23.18
C THR A 809 36.65 20.02 -22.06
N TYR A 810 36.24 19.74 -20.82
CA TYR A 810 36.92 20.21 -19.61
C TYR A 810 37.07 19.04 -18.64
N THR A 811 38.19 18.31 -18.79
CA THR A 811 38.51 17.11 -18.01
C THR A 811 39.63 17.34 -16.99
N GLU A 812 40.33 18.46 -17.08
CA GLU A 812 41.46 18.80 -16.21
C GLU A 812 41.44 20.28 -15.83
N ALA A 813 41.50 20.57 -14.53
CA ALA A 813 41.30 21.93 -14.03
C ALA A 813 42.38 22.93 -14.46
N GLY A 814 43.61 22.47 -14.67
CA GLY A 814 44.78 23.31 -15.00
C GLY A 814 45.04 23.55 -16.49
N ALA A 815 44.45 22.74 -17.37
CA ALA A 815 44.77 22.73 -18.81
C ALA A 815 43.54 22.91 -19.74
N GLY A 816 42.31 22.75 -19.23
CA GLY A 816 41.11 22.75 -20.07
C GLY A 816 40.40 24.10 -20.28
N LEU A 817 40.95 25.22 -19.77
CA LEU A 817 40.27 26.53 -19.81
C LEU A 817 40.34 27.20 -21.19
N VAL A 818 41.42 26.98 -21.93
CA VAL A 818 41.63 27.46 -23.31
C VAL A 818 42.08 26.30 -24.18
N ASN A 819 41.80 26.36 -25.48
CA ASN A 819 42.27 25.39 -26.46
C ASN A 819 43.06 26.13 -27.54
N LEU A 820 44.38 25.91 -27.57
CA LEU A 820 45.27 26.61 -28.49
C LEU A 820 45.24 26.05 -29.92
N THR A 821 44.67 24.86 -30.10
CA THR A 821 44.55 24.23 -31.42
C THR A 821 43.29 24.72 -32.15
N THR A 822 42.16 24.72 -31.46
CA THR A 822 40.86 25.10 -32.05
C THR A 822 40.48 26.55 -31.82
N ASN A 823 41.14 27.23 -30.88
CA ASN A 823 40.77 28.55 -30.36
C ASN A 823 39.32 28.63 -29.87
N MET A 824 38.79 27.50 -29.39
CA MET A 824 37.41 27.33 -28.91
C MET A 824 37.35 26.55 -27.59
N GLY A 825 38.27 26.84 -26.65
CA GLY A 825 38.19 26.35 -25.27
C GLY A 825 37.10 27.05 -24.45
N LEU A 826 36.95 26.66 -23.17
CA LEU A 826 35.87 27.12 -22.27
C LEU A 826 35.72 28.65 -22.21
N CYS A 827 36.81 29.40 -22.10
CA CYS A 827 36.75 30.87 -22.07
C CYS A 827 36.55 31.46 -23.49
N GLN A 828 37.19 30.85 -24.49
CA GLN A 828 37.20 31.35 -25.87
C GLN A 828 35.83 31.27 -26.54
N VAL A 829 34.95 30.34 -26.17
CA VAL A 829 33.61 30.25 -26.79
C VAL A 829 32.68 31.44 -26.50
N CYS A 830 33.04 32.29 -25.54
CA CYS A 830 32.30 33.51 -25.21
C CYS A 830 33.08 34.78 -25.55
N HIS A 831 34.40 34.77 -25.37
CA HIS A 831 35.23 35.96 -25.48
C HIS A 831 35.43 36.38 -26.95
N THR A 832 34.86 37.51 -27.38
CA THR A 832 35.04 38.07 -28.74
C THR A 832 35.64 39.47 -28.76
N LYS A 833 35.76 40.11 -27.58
CA LYS A 833 36.18 41.51 -27.42
C LYS A 833 37.31 41.68 -26.39
N THR A 834 37.82 40.57 -25.83
CA THR A 834 38.92 40.58 -24.87
C THR A 834 40.26 40.79 -25.59
N ALA A 835 41.29 41.26 -24.89
CA ALA A 835 42.61 41.43 -25.50
C ALA A 835 43.30 40.09 -25.83
N HIS A 836 42.98 39.04 -25.06
CA HIS A 836 43.55 37.70 -25.17
C HIS A 836 42.46 36.63 -25.22
N TYR A 837 42.78 35.49 -25.82
CA TYR A 837 41.95 34.29 -25.98
C TYR A 837 40.56 34.57 -26.55
N GLN A 838 40.53 35.24 -27.71
CA GLN A 838 39.29 35.46 -28.45
C GLN A 838 38.83 34.19 -29.18
N ALA A 839 37.52 34.07 -29.36
CA ALA A 839 36.85 32.99 -30.06
C ALA A 839 37.37 32.85 -31.49
N GLY A 840 37.99 31.72 -31.83
CA GLY A 840 38.45 31.42 -33.19
C GLY A 840 39.68 32.23 -33.64
N VAL A 841 40.27 33.06 -32.77
CA VAL A 841 41.46 33.84 -33.09
C VAL A 841 42.68 33.20 -32.40
N PRO A 842 43.76 32.87 -33.14
CA PRO A 842 45.01 32.41 -32.54
C PRO A 842 45.58 33.45 -31.57
N GLU A 843 45.99 33.01 -30.39
CA GLU A 843 46.57 33.89 -29.38
C GLU A 843 47.94 34.41 -29.80
N THR A 844 48.13 35.73 -29.75
CA THR A 844 49.40 36.41 -30.03
C THR A 844 49.72 37.36 -28.87
N GLY A 845 50.82 37.15 -28.15
CA GLY A 845 51.22 38.12 -27.11
C GLY A 845 51.82 37.59 -25.80
N GLY A 846 52.06 36.30 -25.65
CA GLY A 846 52.78 35.76 -24.48
C GLY A 846 51.96 35.73 -23.18
N HIS A 847 50.63 35.83 -23.26
CA HIS A 847 49.77 35.61 -22.10
C HIS A 847 49.86 34.14 -21.62
N PRO A 848 49.90 33.88 -20.30
CA PRO A 848 49.95 32.50 -19.77
C PRO A 848 48.77 31.65 -20.23
N THR A 849 49.06 30.41 -20.67
CA THR A 849 48.10 29.43 -21.20
C THR A 849 47.63 28.41 -20.16
N THR A 850 48.25 28.39 -18.99
CA THR A 850 47.91 27.53 -17.85
C THR A 850 47.86 28.35 -16.56
N GLY A 851 47.24 27.81 -15.51
CA GLY A 851 47.16 28.50 -14.22
C GLY A 851 46.22 29.71 -14.16
N CYS A 852 45.37 29.90 -15.17
CA CYS A 852 44.54 31.10 -15.34
C CYS A 852 43.78 31.54 -14.07
N LEU A 853 43.30 30.60 -13.26
CA LEU A 853 42.50 30.87 -12.06
C LEU A 853 43.27 31.53 -10.90
N SER A 854 44.61 31.59 -10.95
CA SER A 854 45.38 32.39 -9.98
C SER A 854 45.16 33.89 -10.18
N CYS A 855 44.95 34.31 -11.43
CA CYS A 855 44.75 35.70 -11.82
C CYS A 855 43.26 36.00 -12.08
N HIS A 856 42.53 35.03 -12.63
CA HIS A 856 41.11 35.08 -12.98
C HIS A 856 40.28 34.25 -12.00
N ARG A 857 40.09 34.76 -10.79
CA ARG A 857 39.36 34.02 -9.74
C ARG A 857 37.85 33.95 -10.00
N HIS A 858 37.25 32.80 -9.67
CA HIS A 858 35.81 32.58 -9.83
C HIS A 858 34.97 33.37 -8.80
N ASP A 859 35.55 33.70 -7.63
CA ASP A 859 34.94 34.42 -6.51
C ASP A 859 35.37 35.89 -6.41
N SER A 860 35.74 36.52 -7.53
CA SER A 860 36.19 37.92 -7.52
C SER A 860 35.06 38.88 -7.13
N ALA A 861 35.40 39.94 -6.39
CA ALA A 861 34.44 40.89 -5.82
C ALA A 861 33.64 41.70 -6.86
N ARG A 862 34.14 41.82 -8.10
CA ARG A 862 33.47 42.57 -9.17
C ARG A 862 32.69 41.68 -10.13
N ALA A 863 33.31 40.60 -10.61
CA ALA A 863 32.70 39.59 -11.46
C ALA A 863 33.58 38.33 -11.51
N ALA A 864 32.99 37.15 -11.65
CA ALA A 864 33.74 35.92 -11.85
C ALA A 864 34.77 36.06 -12.98
N PHE A 865 35.96 35.48 -12.80
CA PHE A 865 37.06 35.45 -13.76
C PHE A 865 37.56 36.83 -14.22
N MET A 866 37.16 37.92 -13.56
CA MET A 866 37.77 39.22 -13.77
C MET A 866 39.18 39.22 -13.16
N PRO A 867 40.21 39.74 -13.87
CA PRO A 867 41.56 39.78 -13.33
C PRO A 867 41.62 40.57 -12.02
N LEU A 868 42.37 40.04 -11.05
CA LEU A 868 42.57 40.67 -9.74
C LEU A 868 43.48 41.89 -9.84
N GLY A 869 42.94 43.08 -9.54
CA GLY A 869 43.71 44.24 -9.06
C GLY A 869 44.97 44.63 -9.85
N THR A 870 46.00 45.03 -9.12
CA THR A 870 47.31 45.50 -9.63
C THR A 870 48.22 44.33 -10.01
N CYS A 871 49.30 44.61 -10.76
CA CYS A 871 50.24 43.64 -11.34
C CYS A 871 50.75 42.57 -10.32
N ASP A 872 50.93 42.96 -9.06
CA ASP A 872 51.48 42.11 -7.98
C ASP A 872 50.57 40.93 -7.60
N ALA A 873 49.27 41.02 -7.88
CA ALA A 873 48.34 39.91 -7.64
C ALA A 873 48.61 38.71 -8.56
N CYS A 874 49.23 38.97 -9.72
CA CYS A 874 49.57 37.96 -10.73
C CYS A 874 51.06 37.58 -10.68
N HIS A 875 51.94 38.57 -10.49
CA HIS A 875 53.40 38.40 -10.55
C HIS A 875 54.09 38.20 -9.19
N GLY A 876 53.32 38.24 -8.09
CA GLY A 876 53.81 38.01 -6.74
C GLY A 876 54.47 39.22 -6.08
N TYR A 877 54.55 39.19 -4.75
CA TYR A 877 55.14 40.25 -3.93
C TYR A 877 55.98 39.67 -2.78
N PRO A 878 57.31 39.91 -2.73
CA PRO A 878 58.10 40.54 -3.80
C PRO A 878 58.34 39.57 -4.99
N PRO A 879 58.73 40.06 -6.17
CA PRO A 879 59.15 39.24 -7.30
C PRO A 879 60.40 38.39 -7.01
N ALA A 880 60.41 37.11 -7.38
CA ALA A 880 61.48 36.14 -7.11
C ALA A 880 62.16 35.62 -8.39
N PRO A 881 63.49 35.40 -8.48
CA PRO A 881 64.09 34.81 -9.67
C PRO A 881 63.85 33.29 -9.72
N LYS A 882 63.80 32.71 -10.93
CA LYS A 882 63.58 31.27 -11.18
C LYS A 882 64.75 30.40 -10.71
N ARG A 883 65.98 30.92 -10.68
CA ARG A 883 67.20 30.23 -10.18
C ARG A 883 68.03 31.09 -9.23
N THR A 884 67.85 30.86 -7.94
CA THR A 884 68.65 31.49 -6.87
C THR A 884 69.95 30.73 -6.60
N ALA A 885 70.93 31.40 -5.99
CA ALA A 885 72.18 30.77 -5.53
C ALA A 885 71.98 29.81 -4.34
N SER A 886 70.85 29.94 -3.64
CA SER A 886 70.42 29.08 -2.52
C SER A 886 68.99 28.60 -2.76
N ALA A 887 68.65 27.35 -2.44
CA ALA A 887 67.30 26.84 -2.63
C ALA A 887 66.27 27.67 -1.83
N VAL A 888 65.30 28.28 -2.53
CA VAL A 888 64.21 29.02 -1.88
C VAL A 888 63.00 28.12 -1.77
N ILE A 889 62.54 27.92 -0.53
CA ILE A 889 61.31 27.21 -0.22
C ILE A 889 60.23 28.25 0.03
N PHE A 890 59.30 28.42 -0.92
CA PHE A 890 58.10 29.20 -0.69
C PHE A 890 57.14 28.41 0.19
N GLY A 891 56.69 29.01 1.29
CA GLY A 891 55.54 28.52 2.04
C GLY A 891 55.86 27.64 3.25
N ARG A 892 56.01 28.31 4.40
CA ARG A 892 55.35 27.93 5.67
C ARG A 892 55.22 29.21 6.50
N MET A 893 53.99 29.54 6.90
CA MET A 893 53.60 30.64 7.81
C MET A 893 54.58 31.82 7.88
N ASN A 894 54.27 32.90 7.16
CA ASN A 894 54.93 34.21 7.24
C ASN A 894 56.36 34.33 6.66
N ASN A 895 56.69 33.56 5.62
CA ASN A 895 57.93 33.73 4.86
C ASN A 895 57.65 33.92 3.36
N TRP A 896 57.62 35.17 2.90
CA TRP A 896 57.34 35.62 1.52
C TRP A 896 56.17 34.89 0.84
N SER A 897 55.06 34.75 1.56
CA SER A 897 53.92 33.92 1.15
C SER A 897 53.26 34.32 -0.18
N SER A 898 53.36 35.61 -0.56
CA SER A 898 52.87 36.15 -1.83
C SER A 898 53.92 36.19 -2.94
N ALA A 899 55.18 35.83 -2.69
CA ALA A 899 56.21 35.85 -3.72
C ALA A 899 55.92 34.82 -4.83
N ARG A 900 56.25 35.18 -6.07
CA ARG A 900 56.13 34.32 -7.25
C ARG A 900 57.37 34.50 -8.11
N PHE A 901 57.69 33.47 -8.89
CA PHE A 901 58.81 33.53 -9.82
C PHE A 901 58.53 34.57 -10.92
N GLU A 902 59.52 35.39 -11.21
CA GLU A 902 59.55 36.37 -12.29
C GLU A 902 59.50 35.64 -13.64
N ASP A 903 58.76 36.22 -14.58
CA ASP A 903 58.69 35.70 -15.95
C ASP A 903 59.94 36.06 -16.79
N TYR A 904 60.84 36.90 -16.25
CA TYR A 904 62.11 37.33 -16.84
C TYR A 904 63.32 36.87 -16.00
N SER A 905 64.52 36.88 -16.61
CA SER A 905 65.78 36.44 -16.00
C SER A 905 66.48 37.62 -15.30
N GLY A 906 66.94 37.44 -14.05
CA GLY A 906 68.01 38.26 -13.46
C GLY A 906 67.64 39.51 -12.66
N GLY A 907 66.37 39.75 -12.28
CA GLY A 907 65.98 40.99 -11.56
C GLY A 907 65.67 40.85 -10.06
N GLY A 908 65.18 39.70 -9.59
CA GLY A 908 64.59 39.59 -8.24
C GLY A 908 65.47 39.00 -7.12
N GLY A 909 66.73 38.64 -7.36
CA GLY A 909 67.52 37.83 -6.42
C GLY A 909 67.70 38.43 -5.02
N ALA A 910 67.78 39.76 -4.92
CA ALA A 910 67.92 40.46 -3.64
C ALA A 910 66.61 40.49 -2.83
N HIS A 911 65.45 40.34 -3.47
CA HIS A 911 64.14 40.41 -2.80
C HIS A 911 63.88 39.25 -1.84
N LEU A 912 64.62 38.14 -1.99
CA LEU A 912 64.48 36.94 -1.16
C LEU A 912 65.52 36.89 -0.03
N VAL A 913 66.03 38.05 0.36
CA VAL A 913 66.90 38.23 1.51
C VAL A 913 66.11 39.00 2.56
N ALA A 914 65.94 38.40 3.74
CA ALA A 914 65.08 38.95 4.81
C ALA A 914 65.49 40.36 5.25
N ALA A 915 66.77 40.70 5.11
CA ALA A 915 67.31 42.02 5.39
C ALA A 915 66.97 43.08 4.32
N HIS A 916 66.54 42.68 3.12
CA HIS A 916 66.18 43.59 2.02
C HIS A 916 64.66 43.75 1.89
N VAL A 917 63.90 42.65 1.89
CA VAL A 917 62.45 42.67 1.92
C VAL A 917 61.98 41.78 3.05
N SER A 918 61.16 42.34 3.93
CA SER A 918 60.61 41.61 5.07
C SER A 918 59.98 40.29 4.61
N PRO A 919 60.28 39.15 5.27
CA PRO A 919 59.56 37.90 5.05
C PRO A 919 58.03 38.02 5.24
N PHE A 920 57.60 39.04 5.98
CA PHE A 920 56.19 39.34 6.25
C PHE A 920 55.59 40.33 5.25
N ALA A 921 56.36 40.81 4.28
CA ALA A 921 55.92 41.84 3.35
C ALA A 921 54.68 41.40 2.56
N LYS A 922 53.68 42.29 2.46
CA LYS A 922 52.39 42.00 1.81
C LYS A 922 52.18 42.95 0.64
N ALA A 923 51.51 42.46 -0.41
CA ALA A 923 51.16 43.30 -1.58
C ALA A 923 50.36 44.56 -1.19
N SER A 924 49.61 44.53 -0.08
CA SER A 924 48.89 45.69 0.45
C SER A 924 49.80 46.85 0.90
N GLU A 925 51.08 46.60 1.14
CA GLU A 925 52.07 47.61 1.56
C GLU A 925 52.65 48.39 0.36
N GLY A 926 52.25 48.01 -0.87
CA GLY A 926 52.61 48.73 -2.10
C GLY A 926 54.11 48.87 -2.31
N TRP A 927 54.58 50.03 -2.78
CA TRP A 927 56.01 50.26 -3.06
C TRP A 927 56.85 50.53 -1.80
N ALA A 928 56.26 50.58 -0.61
CA ALA A 928 56.94 51.01 0.61
C ALA A 928 58.17 50.14 0.94
N ASN A 929 58.06 48.82 0.83
CA ASN A 929 59.18 47.90 1.05
C ASN A 929 60.26 47.96 -0.04
N CYS A 930 59.94 48.51 -1.21
CA CYS A 930 60.83 48.54 -2.38
C CYS A 930 61.53 49.90 -2.52
N ALA A 931 60.93 50.97 -1.99
CA ALA A 931 61.36 52.35 -2.19
C ALA A 931 62.80 52.65 -1.71
N VAL A 932 63.28 51.93 -0.68
CA VAL A 932 64.65 52.09 -0.14
C VAL A 932 65.70 51.74 -1.20
N CYS A 933 65.41 50.78 -2.08
CA CYS A 933 66.30 50.34 -3.15
C CYS A 933 65.88 50.92 -4.51
N HIS A 934 64.58 51.11 -4.75
CA HIS A 934 64.03 51.59 -6.01
C HIS A 934 63.46 53.01 -5.88
N ASN A 935 64.27 53.94 -5.36
CA ASN A 935 63.82 55.31 -5.06
C ASN A 935 63.47 56.13 -6.34
N ALA A 936 64.13 55.87 -7.47
CA ALA A 936 63.87 56.58 -8.73
C ALA A 936 62.58 56.14 -9.47
N GLY A 937 61.92 55.07 -9.03
CA GLY A 937 60.85 54.36 -9.77
C GLY A 937 59.46 54.99 -9.79
N VAL A 938 59.27 56.17 -9.16
CA VAL A 938 57.94 56.82 -9.10
C VAL A 938 57.84 58.11 -9.93
N THR A 939 58.96 58.70 -10.36
CA THR A 939 58.95 60.05 -10.98
C THR A 939 59.91 60.26 -12.16
N GLY A 940 60.75 59.28 -12.55
CA GLY A 940 61.80 59.47 -13.57
C GLY A 940 61.59 58.72 -14.89
N SER A 941 61.97 59.35 -16.01
CA SER A 941 61.85 58.86 -17.39
C SER A 941 63.07 58.07 -17.95
N ALA A 942 63.94 57.52 -17.09
CA ALA A 942 65.05 56.62 -17.46
C ALA A 942 64.80 55.17 -16.96
N PRO A 943 65.61 54.14 -17.25
CA PRO A 943 65.21 52.72 -17.24
C PRO A 943 65.07 52.17 -15.82
N TYR A 944 63.97 52.51 -15.17
CA TYR A 944 63.64 52.15 -13.81
C TYR A 944 62.31 51.38 -13.84
N HIS A 945 62.24 50.27 -13.11
CA HIS A 945 61.16 49.28 -13.02
C HIS A 945 59.74 49.76 -13.44
N LYS A 946 59.43 49.81 -14.74
CA LYS A 946 58.21 50.47 -15.30
C LYS A 946 56.88 49.75 -15.00
N MET A 947 56.91 48.57 -14.38
CA MET A 947 55.72 47.74 -14.06
C MET A 947 54.70 47.63 -15.21
N ALA A 948 55.18 47.63 -16.45
CA ALA A 948 54.36 47.68 -17.67
C ALA A 948 54.23 46.29 -18.32
N THR A 949 53.06 46.01 -18.91
CA THR A 949 52.76 44.74 -19.60
C THR A 949 52.56 44.94 -21.12
N PRO A 950 52.93 43.95 -21.96
CA PRO A 950 53.55 42.67 -21.59
C PRO A 950 55.03 42.87 -21.24
N VAL A 951 55.47 42.25 -20.15
CA VAL A 951 56.79 42.48 -19.53
C VAL A 951 57.94 42.30 -20.52
N LYS A 952 57.80 41.39 -21.49
CA LYS A 952 58.76 41.13 -22.57
C LYS A 952 59.17 42.38 -23.37
N ASP A 953 58.27 43.36 -23.48
CA ASP A 953 58.48 44.57 -24.28
C ASP A 953 59.10 45.71 -23.45
N TYR A 954 59.27 45.52 -22.13
CA TYR A 954 59.77 46.50 -21.17
C TYR A 954 60.93 45.95 -20.32
N ILE A 955 61.63 44.90 -20.77
CA ILE A 955 62.85 44.35 -20.13
C ILE A 955 64.04 45.28 -20.46
N GLU A 956 64.08 46.45 -19.85
CA GLU A 956 65.25 47.33 -19.81
C GLU A 956 66.09 47.08 -18.53
N ASN A 957 67.38 47.45 -18.54
CA ASN A 957 68.28 47.26 -17.39
C ASN A 957 67.68 47.89 -16.13
N VAL A 958 67.12 47.07 -15.22
CA VAL A 958 66.60 47.57 -13.94
C VAL A 958 67.77 48.11 -13.15
N THR A 959 67.85 49.44 -13.10
CA THR A 959 68.87 50.19 -12.36
C THR A 959 68.31 50.47 -10.97
N VAL A 960 68.92 49.91 -9.93
CA VAL A 960 68.50 50.12 -8.54
C VAL A 960 69.30 51.29 -7.96
N MET A 961 68.60 52.22 -7.33
CA MET A 961 69.19 53.40 -6.70
C MET A 961 68.76 53.47 -5.24
N VAL A 962 69.67 53.07 -4.34
CA VAL A 962 69.51 53.23 -2.89
C VAL A 962 69.10 54.67 -2.55
N ASP A 963 68.22 54.83 -1.57
CA ASP A 963 67.82 56.12 -1.04
C ASP A 963 69.04 57.02 -0.73
N ASN A 964 68.98 58.29 -1.14
CA ASN A 964 70.08 59.24 -0.95
C ASN A 964 70.45 59.44 0.53
N SER A 965 69.52 59.26 1.46
CA SER A 965 69.79 59.33 2.91
C SER A 965 70.70 58.21 3.43
N LEU A 966 70.84 57.11 2.68
CA LEU A 966 71.63 55.93 3.03
C LEU A 966 72.91 55.79 2.19
N ARG A 967 73.32 56.87 1.49
CA ARG A 967 74.52 56.91 0.64
C ARG A 967 75.58 57.83 1.23
N PHE A 968 76.83 57.39 1.18
CA PHE A 968 77.98 58.22 1.54
C PHE A 968 78.56 58.99 0.35
N ALA A 969 78.31 58.57 -0.90
CA ALA A 969 78.64 59.31 -2.11
C ALA A 969 77.79 58.86 -3.32
N ASN A 970 77.60 59.75 -4.29
CA ASN A 970 76.82 59.49 -5.52
C ASN A 970 77.48 58.50 -6.51
N SER A 971 78.74 58.12 -6.26
CA SER A 971 79.54 57.23 -7.11
C SER A 971 79.45 55.75 -6.72
N PHE A 972 78.71 55.40 -5.67
CA PHE A 972 78.60 54.01 -5.19
C PHE A 972 77.53 53.21 -5.94
N THR A 973 78.03 52.20 -6.67
CA THR A 973 77.44 51.00 -7.30
C THR A 973 75.95 51.01 -7.67
N VAL A 974 75.69 51.07 -8.97
CA VAL A 974 74.43 50.69 -9.60
C VAL A 974 74.32 49.15 -9.65
N TYR A 975 73.24 48.57 -9.13
CA TYR A 975 72.87 47.19 -9.49
C TYR A 975 72.18 47.21 -10.85
N THR A 976 72.71 46.45 -11.81
CA THR A 976 72.09 46.24 -13.13
C THR A 976 71.69 44.77 -13.29
N GLY A 977 70.39 44.52 -13.47
CA GLY A 977 69.85 43.22 -13.94
C GLY A 977 70.07 43.01 -15.45
N ALA A 978 69.90 41.77 -15.92
CA ALA A 978 70.46 41.27 -17.18
C ALA A 978 69.84 41.84 -18.49
N ARG A 979 70.55 42.74 -19.19
CA ARG A 979 70.87 42.61 -20.63
C ARG A 979 72.04 43.49 -21.11
N LEU A 980 73.00 42.83 -21.78
CA LEU A 980 74.09 43.32 -22.64
C LEU A 980 75.33 43.97 -21.98
N THR A 981 76.40 43.20 -21.84
CA THR A 981 77.70 43.61 -22.40
C THR A 981 78.01 42.74 -23.61
N SER A 982 78.56 43.34 -24.67
CA SER A 982 79.03 42.60 -25.85
C SER A 982 80.07 41.54 -25.47
N VAL A 983 80.05 40.41 -26.18
CA VAL A 983 81.06 39.33 -26.07
C VAL A 983 82.46 39.94 -26.20
N PRO A 984 83.43 39.62 -25.32
CA PRO A 984 83.50 38.45 -24.44
C PRO A 984 83.21 38.71 -22.93
N GLY A 985 82.52 39.78 -22.56
CA GLY A 985 82.26 40.08 -21.13
C GLY A 985 81.19 39.18 -20.49
N ALA A 986 81.49 38.59 -19.31
CA ALA A 986 80.52 37.91 -18.46
C ALA A 986 79.63 38.92 -17.69
N ASN A 987 78.37 38.56 -17.39
CA ASN A 987 77.44 39.34 -16.55
C ASN A 987 78.12 39.92 -15.30
N VAL A 988 78.27 41.25 -15.23
CA VAL A 988 79.17 41.87 -14.24
C VAL A 988 78.54 42.03 -12.85
N THR A 989 77.22 42.10 -12.67
CA THR A 989 76.66 42.32 -11.32
C THR A 989 75.41 41.51 -11.01
N GLY A 990 75.56 40.52 -10.12
CA GLY A 990 74.47 39.96 -9.30
C GLY A 990 74.69 40.24 -7.81
N SER A 991 75.52 41.24 -7.50
CA SER A 991 75.94 41.67 -6.17
C SER A 991 75.87 43.20 -6.06
N CYS A 992 75.73 43.72 -4.83
CA CYS A 992 75.71 45.15 -4.53
C CYS A 992 76.79 45.47 -3.49
N PHE A 993 77.33 46.69 -3.55
CA PHE A 993 78.28 47.22 -2.56
C PHE A 993 77.92 48.69 -2.23
N ASN A 994 77.63 48.94 -0.96
CA ASN A 994 77.44 50.27 -0.38
C ASN A 994 77.84 50.19 1.09
N ILE A 995 78.76 51.03 1.55
CA ILE A 995 79.29 50.98 2.91
C ILE A 995 78.20 51.06 4.01
N ALA A 996 77.01 51.60 3.72
CA ALA A 996 75.86 51.60 4.64
C ALA A 996 75.14 50.24 4.81
N CYS A 997 75.23 49.35 3.82
CA CYS A 997 74.48 48.08 3.81
C CYS A 997 75.39 46.85 3.62
N HIS A 998 76.35 46.93 2.70
CA HIS A 998 77.31 45.89 2.37
C HIS A 998 78.72 46.51 2.38
N MET A 999 79.55 46.16 3.37
CA MET A 999 80.93 46.68 3.52
C MET A 999 81.94 46.06 2.54
N SER A 1000 81.50 45.11 1.71
CA SER A 1000 82.21 44.54 0.56
C SER A 1000 81.19 44.10 -0.50
N PRO A 1001 81.58 43.78 -1.74
CA PRO A 1001 80.65 43.21 -2.72
C PRO A 1001 79.91 42.01 -2.15
N SER A 1002 78.58 42.06 -2.17
CA SER A 1002 77.75 40.97 -1.67
C SER A 1002 77.97 39.67 -2.47
N VAL A 1003 77.47 38.55 -1.93
CA VAL A 1003 77.35 37.32 -2.72
C VAL A 1003 76.43 37.54 -3.92
N ARG A 1004 76.67 36.77 -5.00
CA ARG A 1004 75.82 36.77 -6.18
C ARG A 1004 74.46 36.16 -5.85
N TRP A 1005 73.37 36.91 -5.99
CA TRP A 1005 72.03 36.47 -5.55
C TRP A 1005 71.23 35.67 -6.60
N SER A 1006 71.58 35.79 -7.88
CA SER A 1006 70.99 35.00 -8.97
C SER A 1006 72.06 34.31 -9.81
N SER A 1007 71.81 33.05 -10.17
CA SER A 1007 72.66 32.26 -11.07
C SER A 1007 72.18 32.31 -12.53
N GLU A 1008 71.16 33.10 -12.82
CA GLU A 1008 70.55 33.20 -14.15
C GLU A 1008 71.45 33.94 -15.15
N ARG A 1009 71.23 33.64 -16.44
CA ARG A 1009 71.96 34.21 -17.58
C ARG A 1009 71.42 35.57 -17.96
#